data_AF-A0A1H7VYY4-F1
#
_entry.id   AF-A0A1H7VYY4-F1
#
_cell.length_a   1.000
_cell.length_b   1.000
_cell.length_c   1.000
_cell.angle_alpha   90.00
_cell.angle_beta   90.00
_cell.angle_gamma   90.00
#
_symmetry.space_group_name_H-M   'P 1'
#
loop_
_entity.id
_entity.type
_entity.pdbx_description
1 polymer ?
#
loop_
_entity_poly.entity_id
_entity_poly.type
_entity_poly.pdbx_seq_one_letter_code
_entity_poly.pdbx_strand_id
1 'polypeptide(L)'
;MKNIFFNLLTITAIGLTGKISGQTNSSLPMAASFQNYVNAGVSPATGIPSINIPIYNLESSDTNFPISVALSYHPYSALDGNPTSEVGLGWSLFKGGSINRAVIGSVDESKNISDITESEADIFYYTIPGYSGKFNIHKSGSGSDLVINNISGTKLKIEYTRDLASTKLIINSFKITDDKGYQYFFNDYNIGTYSTSAGTKNYKTGFELNQVKDAGNHEIVSFTYDKKVKYIGTSTIFKYQYCKVKDIITSKGKMTFTFDYNSSYDNNSLNPTNDPYSVKNVVLTDKQGATISKYEFVYGMLESTNRSLASLKKMDRNLAVSEQTDFEYNDVYNTDYAAQAGSFCSKVGASNSYPKNILKKITFPTKGYIIYEFEPNEIYSNRSNANYSGYNHMADPTVQYYAQTAIPYNTANSLTYTFQVNGNSGLQYPVYLASGSNHDGIITDLDNAPPLFTFTVKNASGTIMTRTNAADCSTPNYKLYPGTYTITTNNPPDDGNFVLKQLQALPPPYNNRYVVGAGARIKAIRSYDSDGTLVKTKNYEYNSFTNPLDGTGFMYDSELTDPTALSTSSFILYKNVKETEVSGTQNNGSIQYSFKIPEDYKDANGNYLFFNLTSQALMEKKEVLNSSGQLQEKTEYEYTINAIPGASGHALSSNYSYIPGFVQYTKETNTVKYGASGQVTSNEVVISPDNFQQISSKLTTHNGDIQETSTKYALDLADTRLINANMISVPLETVTKENGSILATSKTLFGDTSHFYPTSVIVTDLAQNPETQMTFDVYDSKGNLVQITDKAGNSVTTIWGYYQTLPIAQITGAKYSNIASISTIAAAITASNADADNPANEAALLTALENLRLDPALQQYPISVSAYDPLVGVTHTVSSNGIKQSYEYDSSGRLFRVKNASGQIIKENQYNYKP
;
A
#
# COMPACT_ATOMS: atom_id res chain seq x y z
N MET A 1 21.82 21.03 -69.36
CA MET A 1 23.29 20.87 -69.24
C MET A 1 23.57 20.33 -67.84
N LYS A 2 24.06 19.09 -67.70
CA LYS A 2 25.49 18.76 -67.50
C LYS A 2 26.15 19.66 -66.44
N ASN A 3 26.88 19.21 -65.43
CA ASN A 3 27.26 17.92 -64.85
C ASN A 3 28.29 18.29 -63.73
N ILE A 4 28.59 17.36 -62.81
CA ILE A 4 29.90 17.14 -62.13
C ILE A 4 30.17 17.65 -60.67
N PHE A 5 30.20 16.64 -59.77
CA PHE A 5 31.16 16.23 -58.70
C PHE A 5 31.54 17.08 -57.46
N PHE A 6 31.03 16.62 -56.29
CA PHE A 6 31.67 15.85 -55.18
C PHE A 6 32.96 16.27 -54.40
N ASN A 7 32.84 16.05 -53.07
CA ASN A 7 33.80 15.99 -51.93
C ASN A 7 34.21 17.28 -51.22
N LEU A 8 34.30 17.40 -49.88
CA LEU A 8 33.81 16.65 -48.69
C LEU A 8 34.20 17.48 -47.43
N LEU A 9 33.33 17.52 -46.40
CA LEU A 9 33.59 17.77 -44.94
C LEU A 9 34.18 19.15 -44.51
N THR A 10 33.73 19.86 -43.45
CA THR A 10 33.08 19.52 -42.18
C THR A 10 32.25 20.70 -41.66
N ILE A 11 31.14 20.38 -40.99
CA ILE A 11 30.18 21.30 -40.37
C ILE A 11 30.31 21.19 -38.86
N THR A 12 30.47 22.32 -38.17
CA THR A 12 29.99 22.52 -36.80
C THR A 12 29.51 23.97 -36.69
N ALA A 13 28.19 24.16 -36.75
CA ALA A 13 27.55 25.43 -36.44
C ALA A 13 26.29 25.15 -35.63
N ILE A 14 26.30 25.75 -34.44
CA ILE A 14 25.30 25.71 -33.39
C ILE A 14 23.99 26.29 -33.92
N GLY A 15 22.96 25.45 -34.01
CA GLY A 15 21.59 25.86 -34.26
C GLY A 15 20.77 25.64 -32.99
N LEU A 16 20.27 26.73 -32.42
CA LEU A 16 19.25 26.74 -31.37
C LEU A 16 18.02 25.94 -31.82
N THR A 17 17.83 24.76 -31.24
CA THR A 17 16.53 24.10 -31.17
C THR A 17 16.01 24.25 -29.75
N GLY A 18 15.03 25.14 -29.57
CA GLY A 18 14.21 25.14 -28.37
C GLY A 18 13.54 23.78 -28.25
N LYS A 19 13.83 23.05 -27.17
CA LYS A 19 13.05 21.89 -26.76
C LYS A 19 11.63 22.37 -26.50
N ILE A 20 10.70 21.98 -27.36
CA ILE A 20 9.28 22.00 -27.02
C ILE A 20 9.12 20.93 -25.94
N SER A 21 8.98 21.36 -24.68
CA SER A 21 8.57 20.51 -23.57
C SER A 21 7.18 19.95 -23.88
N GLY A 22 7.13 18.72 -24.40
CA GLY A 22 5.91 18.03 -24.80
C GLY A 22 5.69 16.78 -23.96
N GLN A 23 4.70 16.86 -23.06
CA GLN A 23 3.95 15.80 -22.38
C GLN A 23 4.72 14.61 -21.80
N THR A 24 4.79 14.59 -20.47
CA THR A 24 5.26 13.51 -19.61
C THR A 24 4.54 12.19 -19.89
N ASN A 25 5.30 11.09 -19.97
CA ASN A 25 4.83 9.70 -19.92
C ASN A 25 4.20 9.38 -18.54
N SER A 26 3.13 10.09 -18.17
CA SER A 26 2.49 9.95 -16.86
C SER A 26 1.66 8.69 -16.85
N SER A 27 2.01 7.76 -15.97
CA SER A 27 1.08 6.74 -15.49
C SER A 27 -0.17 7.43 -14.91
N LEU A 28 -1.30 6.73 -14.91
CA LEU A 28 -2.53 7.25 -14.31
C LEU A 28 -2.33 7.48 -12.80
N PRO A 29 -3.00 8.47 -12.18
CA PRO A 29 -2.89 8.72 -10.75
C PRO A 29 -3.02 7.47 -9.87
N MET A 30 -4.00 6.62 -10.19
CA MET A 30 -4.21 5.37 -9.48
C MET A 30 -3.09 4.34 -9.74
N ALA A 31 -2.60 4.26 -10.99
CA ALA A 31 -1.51 3.37 -11.38
C ALA A 31 -0.21 3.70 -10.64
N ALA A 32 0.14 4.99 -10.56
CA ALA A 32 1.32 5.45 -9.82
C ALA A 32 1.24 5.06 -8.33
N SER A 33 0.05 5.19 -7.72
CA SER A 33 -0.14 4.81 -6.33
C SER A 33 0.02 3.30 -6.11
N PHE A 34 -0.52 2.44 -6.99
CA PHE A 34 -0.38 0.99 -6.87
C PHE A 34 1.08 0.52 -6.91
N GLN A 35 1.91 1.16 -7.74
CA GLN A 35 3.34 0.85 -7.79
C GLN A 35 4.00 1.06 -6.43
N ASN A 36 3.63 2.11 -5.70
CA ASN A 36 4.15 2.36 -4.35
C ASN A 36 3.78 1.25 -3.37
N TYR A 37 2.54 0.74 -3.39
CA TYR A 37 2.14 -0.37 -2.52
C TYR A 37 2.89 -1.68 -2.82
N VAL A 38 3.26 -1.91 -4.09
CA VAL A 38 4.04 -3.11 -4.48
C VAL A 38 5.52 -2.94 -4.17
N ASN A 39 6.08 -1.76 -4.44
CA ASN A 39 7.51 -1.51 -4.35
C ASN A 39 7.99 -1.08 -2.95
N ALA A 40 7.14 -0.41 -2.16
CA ALA A 40 7.42 0.08 -0.82
C ALA A 40 6.26 -0.25 0.13
N GLY A 41 6.13 -1.53 0.47
CA GLY A 41 5.02 -2.02 1.29
C GLY A 41 4.93 -1.35 2.68
N VAL A 42 3.74 -1.38 3.27
CA VAL A 42 3.50 -0.93 4.63
C VAL A 42 4.27 -1.82 5.61
N SER A 43 5.24 -1.26 6.32
CA SER A 43 6.08 -1.97 7.28
C SER A 43 6.79 -0.99 8.21
N PRO A 44 7.13 -1.38 9.46
CA PRO A 44 8.05 -0.60 10.28
C PRO A 44 9.37 -0.35 9.55
N ALA A 45 9.87 -1.32 8.77
CA ALA A 45 11.12 -1.20 8.04
C ALA A 45 11.08 -0.14 6.91
N THR A 46 9.92 0.13 6.31
CA THR A 46 9.77 1.23 5.33
C THR A 46 9.44 2.56 6.02
N GLY A 47 9.11 2.53 7.32
CA GLY A 47 8.60 3.69 8.05
C GLY A 47 7.18 4.07 7.64
N ILE A 48 6.45 3.20 6.94
CA ILE A 48 5.11 3.49 6.41
C ILE A 48 4.07 2.82 7.31
N PRO A 49 3.15 3.58 7.95
CA PRO A 49 2.10 3.03 8.79
C PRO A 49 0.93 2.50 7.96
N SER A 50 0.22 1.50 8.50
CA SER A 50 -1.03 0.98 7.90
C SER A 50 -2.18 1.93 8.17
N ILE A 51 -2.70 2.60 7.13
CA ILE A 51 -3.84 3.52 7.22
C ILE A 51 -4.89 3.07 6.21
N ASN A 52 -5.91 2.36 6.69
CA ASN A 52 -6.97 1.79 5.87
C ASN A 52 -8.35 2.11 6.46
N ILE A 53 -9.29 2.54 5.61
CA ILE A 53 -10.70 2.79 5.97
C ILE A 53 -11.59 1.86 5.13
N PRO A 54 -12.11 0.77 5.72
CA PRO A 54 -13.07 -0.10 5.04
C PRO A 54 -14.34 0.67 4.67
N ILE A 55 -14.83 0.49 3.45
CA ILE A 55 -16.09 1.08 2.99
C ILE A 55 -17.17 -0.01 3.00
N TYR A 56 -16.99 -1.05 2.20
CA TYR A 56 -17.91 -2.17 2.10
C TYR A 56 -17.18 -3.51 1.97
N ASN A 57 -17.85 -4.57 2.41
CA ASN A 57 -17.48 -5.94 2.13
C ASN A 57 -18.71 -6.68 1.62
N LEU A 58 -18.82 -6.86 0.30
CA LEU A 58 -19.98 -7.46 -0.35
C LEU A 58 -19.76 -8.96 -0.52
N GLU A 59 -20.60 -9.77 0.12
CA GLU A 59 -20.59 -11.23 -0.04
C GLU A 59 -20.90 -11.65 -1.48
N SER A 60 -20.37 -12.81 -1.89
CA SER A 60 -20.68 -13.44 -3.17
C SER A 60 -21.41 -14.77 -2.98
N SER A 61 -21.58 -15.55 -4.06
CA SER A 61 -22.11 -16.92 -3.94
C SER A 61 -21.14 -17.85 -3.22
N ASP A 62 -19.84 -17.55 -3.23
CA ASP A 62 -18.85 -18.25 -2.43
C ASP A 62 -18.57 -17.46 -1.16
N THR A 63 -18.89 -18.05 -0.01
CA THR A 63 -18.71 -17.41 1.31
C THR A 63 -17.25 -17.11 1.63
N ASN A 64 -16.30 -17.78 0.97
CA ASN A 64 -14.87 -17.53 1.13
C ASN A 64 -14.35 -16.40 0.24
N PHE A 65 -15.20 -15.82 -0.61
CA PHE A 65 -14.82 -14.79 -1.58
C PHE A 65 -15.72 -13.55 -1.49
N PRO A 66 -15.66 -12.77 -0.39
CA PRO A 66 -16.30 -11.46 -0.37
C PRO A 66 -15.46 -10.41 -1.12
N ILE A 67 -16.12 -9.44 -1.74
CA ILE A 67 -15.44 -8.30 -2.39
C ILE A 67 -15.40 -7.11 -1.45
N SER A 68 -14.18 -6.76 -1.04
CA SER A 68 -13.93 -5.59 -0.22
C SER A 68 -13.65 -4.34 -1.07
N VAL A 69 -14.24 -3.22 -0.65
CA VAL A 69 -13.92 -1.86 -1.11
C VAL A 69 -13.38 -1.08 0.07
N ALA A 70 -12.16 -0.54 -0.06
CA ALA A 70 -11.49 0.16 1.02
C ALA A 70 -10.62 1.32 0.52
N LEU A 71 -10.56 2.38 1.31
CA LEU A 71 -9.58 3.45 1.15
C LEU A 71 -8.28 3.06 1.84
N SER A 72 -7.15 3.32 1.19
CA SER A 72 -5.82 3.17 1.76
C SER A 72 -5.00 4.42 1.50
N TYR A 73 -4.19 4.84 2.47
CA TYR A 73 -3.31 5.98 2.36
C TYR A 73 -1.84 5.55 2.34
N HIS A 74 -1.08 6.08 1.38
CA HIS A 74 0.35 5.83 1.25
C HIS A 74 1.13 7.15 1.13
N PRO A 75 2.06 7.47 2.05
CA PRO A 75 2.74 8.77 2.06
C PRO A 75 3.56 9.02 0.80
N TYR A 76 4.10 7.97 0.16
CA TYR A 76 4.83 8.15 -1.10
C TYR A 76 3.90 8.58 -2.23
N SER A 77 2.61 8.23 -2.18
CA SER A 77 1.61 8.67 -3.16
C SER A 77 1.16 10.13 -2.94
N ALA A 78 1.67 10.80 -1.90
CA ALA A 78 1.40 12.20 -1.60
C ALA A 78 2.60 13.13 -1.87
N LEU A 79 3.71 12.62 -2.41
CA LEU A 79 4.90 13.42 -2.72
C LEU A 79 4.64 14.45 -3.83
N ASP A 80 5.41 15.54 -3.80
CA ASP A 80 5.38 16.57 -4.84
C ASP A 80 5.67 15.96 -6.22
N GLY A 81 4.84 16.28 -7.21
CA GLY A 81 4.93 15.73 -8.57
C GLY A 81 4.14 14.44 -8.78
N ASN A 82 3.68 13.76 -7.71
CA ASN A 82 2.82 12.60 -7.86
C ASN A 82 1.38 13.00 -8.23
N PRO A 83 0.76 12.25 -9.15
CA PRO A 83 -0.62 12.49 -9.52
C PRO A 83 -1.60 12.12 -8.39
N THR A 84 -2.48 13.06 -8.03
CA THR A 84 -3.64 12.94 -7.14
C THR A 84 -4.74 12.06 -7.73
N SER A 85 -5.15 11.05 -6.95
CA SER A 85 -6.15 10.06 -7.37
C SER A 85 -7.59 10.60 -7.41
N GLU A 86 -8.50 9.75 -7.87
CA GLU A 86 -9.95 10.00 -7.83
C GLU A 86 -10.55 10.13 -6.41
N VAL A 87 -9.77 9.79 -5.37
CA VAL A 87 -10.15 9.93 -3.95
C VAL A 87 -9.21 10.85 -3.17
N GLY A 88 -8.39 11.67 -3.85
CA GLY A 88 -7.54 12.67 -3.23
C GLY A 88 -6.07 12.24 -3.06
N LEU A 89 -5.20 13.21 -2.77
CA LEU A 89 -3.75 13.02 -2.71
C LEU A 89 -3.36 12.01 -1.62
N GLY A 90 -2.46 11.09 -1.95
CA GLY A 90 -2.02 10.00 -1.07
C GLY A 90 -3.03 8.86 -0.87
N TRP A 91 -4.31 9.06 -1.21
CA TRP A 91 -5.36 8.04 -1.06
C TRP A 91 -5.53 7.20 -2.31
N SER A 92 -5.91 5.94 -2.13
CA SER A 92 -6.29 5.01 -3.19
C SER A 92 -7.52 4.22 -2.77
N LEU A 93 -8.42 3.97 -3.72
CA LEU A 93 -9.63 3.19 -3.50
C LEU A 93 -9.44 1.80 -4.12
N PHE A 94 -9.23 0.81 -3.27
CA PHE A 94 -9.17 -0.60 -3.66
C PHE A 94 -10.58 -1.13 -3.83
N LYS A 95 -10.88 -1.74 -4.97
CA LYS A 95 -12.25 -2.04 -5.42
C LYS A 95 -12.32 -3.27 -6.34
N GLY A 96 -11.66 -4.35 -5.93
CA GLY A 96 -11.48 -5.55 -6.76
C GLY A 96 -10.04 -5.67 -7.25
N GLY A 97 -9.82 -5.54 -8.56
CA GLY A 97 -8.49 -5.68 -9.13
C GLY A 97 -8.26 -4.90 -10.42
N SER A 98 -6.99 -4.68 -10.75
CA SER A 98 -6.55 -4.04 -11.99
C SER A 98 -5.13 -4.50 -12.35
N ILE A 99 -4.74 -4.31 -13.62
CA ILE A 99 -3.36 -4.47 -14.09
C ILE A 99 -2.92 -3.13 -14.66
N ASN A 100 -1.95 -2.48 -14.04
CA ASN A 100 -1.44 -1.17 -14.45
C ASN A 100 -0.08 -1.31 -15.13
N ARG A 101 0.16 -0.54 -16.19
CA ARG A 101 1.40 -0.61 -16.97
C ARG A 101 2.34 0.54 -16.64
N ALA A 102 3.58 0.23 -16.32
CA ALA A 102 4.71 1.16 -16.32
C ALA A 102 5.46 1.02 -17.64
N VAL A 103 5.64 2.15 -18.34
CA VAL A 103 6.38 2.17 -19.61
C VAL A 103 7.87 2.25 -19.33
N ILE A 104 8.66 1.36 -19.92
CA ILE A 104 10.12 1.31 -19.78
C ILE A 104 10.76 1.79 -21.08
N GLY A 105 11.35 2.99 -21.05
CA GLY A 105 11.84 3.64 -22.26
C GLY A 105 10.73 4.05 -23.22
N SER A 106 10.28 3.15 -24.11
CA SER A 106 9.23 3.43 -25.10
C SER A 106 8.19 2.33 -25.15
N VAL A 107 6.92 2.70 -25.35
CA VAL A 107 5.79 1.75 -25.38
C VAL A 107 6.03 0.56 -26.31
N ASP A 108 5.68 -0.64 -25.85
CA ASP A 108 5.86 -1.88 -26.63
C ASP A 108 5.16 -1.83 -28.00
N GLU A 109 4.06 -1.09 -28.14
CA GLU A 109 3.33 -0.90 -29.40
C GLU A 109 4.14 -0.10 -30.46
N SER A 110 5.28 0.45 -30.08
CA SER A 110 6.20 1.14 -30.98
C SER A 110 7.29 0.21 -31.56
N LYS A 111 7.58 -0.91 -30.91
CA LYS A 111 8.67 -1.86 -31.24
C LYS A 111 8.15 -3.14 -31.90
N ASN A 112 8.98 -3.81 -32.69
CA ASN A 112 8.67 -5.17 -33.10
C ASN A 112 8.91 -6.11 -31.92
N ILE A 113 8.15 -7.21 -31.87
CA ILE A 113 8.29 -8.24 -30.83
C ILE A 113 9.72 -8.77 -30.72
N SER A 114 10.43 -8.87 -31.84
CA SER A 114 11.85 -9.29 -31.91
C SER A 114 12.82 -8.38 -31.16
N ASP A 115 12.38 -7.17 -30.81
CA ASP A 115 13.20 -6.10 -30.26
C ASP A 115 12.87 -5.83 -28.78
N ILE A 116 11.81 -6.46 -28.23
CA ILE A 116 11.41 -6.28 -26.83
C ILE A 116 12.26 -7.20 -25.95
N THR A 117 13.40 -6.68 -25.49
CA THR A 117 14.27 -7.32 -24.49
C THR A 117 13.69 -7.18 -23.08
N GLU A 118 14.17 -7.98 -22.11
CA GLU A 118 13.71 -7.89 -20.71
C GLU A 118 13.89 -6.48 -20.11
N SER A 119 15.03 -5.85 -20.38
CA SER A 119 15.35 -4.49 -19.89
C SER A 119 14.55 -3.37 -20.56
N GLU A 120 13.88 -3.66 -21.67
CA GLU A 120 13.09 -2.71 -22.44
C GLU A 120 11.58 -2.99 -22.39
N ALA A 121 11.18 -4.10 -21.76
CA ALA A 121 9.80 -4.53 -21.70
C ALA A 121 9.04 -3.74 -20.65
N ASP A 122 7.83 -3.33 -21.00
CA ASP A 122 6.96 -2.65 -20.04
C ASP A 122 6.59 -3.58 -18.87
N ILE A 123 6.47 -2.99 -17.67
CA ILE A 123 6.16 -3.73 -16.45
C ILE A 123 4.66 -3.61 -16.14
N PHE A 124 4.02 -4.74 -15.94
CA PHE A 124 2.62 -4.86 -15.57
C PHE A 124 2.50 -5.16 -14.08
N TYR A 125 1.90 -4.23 -13.34
CA TYR A 125 1.59 -4.33 -11.93
C TYR A 125 0.15 -4.79 -11.75
N TYR A 126 -0.06 -5.98 -11.20
CA TYR A 126 -1.39 -6.48 -10.91
C TYR A 126 -1.74 -6.33 -9.43
N THR A 127 -3.03 -6.11 -9.17
CA THR A 127 -3.64 -6.29 -7.86
C THR A 127 -4.95 -7.02 -8.08
N ILE A 128 -5.14 -8.11 -7.34
CA ILE A 128 -6.37 -8.89 -7.25
C ILE A 128 -6.64 -9.16 -5.75
N PRO A 129 -7.86 -9.52 -5.36
CA PRO A 129 -8.14 -10.00 -4.00
C PRO A 129 -7.05 -10.96 -3.49
N GLY A 130 -6.37 -10.60 -2.40
CA GLY A 130 -5.33 -11.40 -1.76
C GLY A 130 -3.94 -11.37 -2.39
N TYR A 131 -3.76 -10.84 -3.61
CA TYR A 131 -2.45 -10.84 -4.29
C TYR A 131 -2.14 -9.53 -5.01
N SER A 132 -0.88 -9.13 -4.91
CA SER A 132 -0.31 -8.05 -5.72
C SER A 132 1.08 -8.44 -6.20
N GLY A 133 1.46 -7.95 -7.36
CA GLY A 133 2.79 -8.20 -7.88
C GLY A 133 3.00 -7.58 -9.24
N LYS A 134 4.08 -7.99 -9.89
CA LYS A 134 4.49 -7.49 -11.19
C LYS A 134 5.08 -8.57 -12.07
N PHE A 135 4.91 -8.39 -13.38
CA PHE A 135 5.49 -9.21 -14.43
C PHE A 135 5.79 -8.36 -15.67
N ASN A 136 6.60 -8.86 -16.58
CA ASN A 136 6.74 -8.28 -17.91
C ASN A 136 6.58 -9.35 -18.99
N ILE A 137 6.42 -8.92 -20.24
CA ILE A 137 6.32 -9.80 -21.40
C ILE A 137 7.42 -9.39 -22.37
N HIS A 138 8.34 -10.30 -22.67
CA HIS A 138 9.47 -10.02 -23.54
C HIS A 138 9.80 -11.23 -24.42
N LYS A 139 10.64 -11.03 -25.44
CA LYS A 139 11.10 -12.13 -26.29
C LYS A 139 12.02 -13.08 -25.51
N SER A 140 11.90 -14.38 -25.73
CA SER A 140 12.84 -15.35 -25.21
C SER A 140 14.26 -15.07 -25.71
N GLY A 141 15.27 -15.32 -24.87
CA GLY A 141 16.68 -15.23 -25.29
C GLY A 141 17.09 -16.24 -26.37
N SER A 142 16.30 -17.31 -26.56
CA SER A 142 16.58 -18.43 -27.49
C SER A 142 15.70 -18.45 -28.75
N GLY A 143 14.85 -17.45 -28.99
CA GLY A 143 13.94 -17.40 -30.14
C GLY A 143 13.12 -16.12 -30.24
N SER A 144 12.07 -16.11 -31.08
CA SER A 144 11.13 -14.99 -31.21
C SER A 144 9.87 -15.13 -30.35
N ASP A 145 9.76 -16.22 -29.59
CA ASP A 145 8.59 -16.50 -28.74
C ASP A 145 8.54 -15.53 -27.57
N LEU A 146 7.34 -15.08 -27.22
CA LEU A 146 7.12 -14.22 -26.07
C LEU A 146 7.00 -15.07 -24.80
N VAL A 147 7.69 -14.64 -23.75
CA VAL A 147 7.64 -15.26 -22.42
C VAL A 147 7.11 -14.26 -21.40
N ILE A 148 6.38 -14.77 -20.41
CA ILE A 148 5.98 -14.00 -19.23
C ILE A 148 7.08 -14.18 -18.18
N ASN A 149 7.68 -13.09 -17.74
CA ASN A 149 8.61 -13.09 -16.61
C ASN A 149 7.86 -12.65 -15.35
N ASN A 150 7.63 -13.58 -14.42
CA ASN A 150 7.00 -13.26 -13.14
C ASN A 150 8.03 -12.66 -12.17
N ILE A 151 8.20 -11.35 -12.25
CA ILE A 151 9.17 -10.57 -11.48
C ILE A 151 8.94 -10.70 -9.97
N SER A 152 7.68 -10.71 -9.53
CA SER A 152 7.33 -10.92 -8.11
C SER A 152 7.58 -12.34 -7.62
N GLY A 153 7.69 -13.31 -8.54
CA GLY A 153 7.91 -14.70 -8.19
C GLY A 153 6.73 -15.32 -7.46
N THR A 154 5.51 -15.16 -7.97
CA THR A 154 4.30 -15.83 -7.44
C THR A 154 3.99 -17.13 -8.19
N LYS A 155 3.06 -17.94 -7.68
CA LYS A 155 2.53 -19.15 -8.37
C LYS A 155 1.18 -18.94 -9.03
N LEU A 156 0.83 -17.68 -9.30
CA LEU A 156 -0.36 -17.34 -10.06
C LEU A 156 -0.14 -17.71 -11.53
N LYS A 157 -1.19 -18.22 -12.18
CA LYS A 157 -1.18 -18.48 -13.61
C LYS A 157 -1.60 -17.21 -14.35
N ILE A 158 -0.65 -16.58 -15.03
CA ILE A 158 -0.88 -15.34 -15.80
C ILE A 158 -0.98 -15.69 -17.28
N GLU A 159 -2.08 -15.31 -17.91
CA GLU A 159 -2.37 -15.55 -19.32
C GLU A 159 -2.77 -14.22 -19.99
N TYR A 160 -2.48 -14.07 -21.29
CA TYR A 160 -2.87 -12.90 -22.06
C TYR A 160 -3.29 -13.28 -23.48
N THR A 161 -4.08 -12.42 -24.11
CA THR A 161 -4.35 -12.47 -25.54
C THR A 161 -3.72 -11.25 -26.23
N ARG A 162 -3.34 -11.38 -27.50
CA ARG A 162 -2.72 -10.28 -28.27
C ARG A 162 -3.27 -10.19 -29.69
N ASP A 163 -3.03 -9.07 -30.35
CA ASP A 163 -3.26 -8.94 -31.79
C ASP A 163 -2.22 -9.78 -32.56
N LEU A 164 -2.67 -10.85 -33.20
CA LEU A 164 -1.84 -11.76 -33.99
C LEU A 164 -1.57 -11.24 -35.41
N ALA A 165 -2.30 -10.23 -35.88
CA ALA A 165 -2.05 -9.61 -37.18
C ALA A 165 -0.90 -8.59 -37.13
N SER A 166 -0.47 -8.20 -35.93
CA SER A 166 0.59 -7.22 -35.69
C SER A 166 1.95 -7.87 -35.41
N THR A 167 3.02 -7.31 -35.97
CA THR A 167 4.42 -7.63 -35.61
C THR A 167 4.85 -7.02 -34.27
N LYS A 168 3.97 -6.22 -33.67
CA LYS A 168 4.19 -5.46 -32.43
C LYS A 168 3.41 -6.10 -31.29
N LEU A 169 3.86 -5.89 -30.06
CA LEU A 169 3.15 -6.40 -28.89
C LEU A 169 1.96 -5.51 -28.55
N ILE A 170 0.77 -5.90 -29.02
CA ILE A 170 -0.50 -5.24 -28.70
C ILE A 170 -1.34 -6.24 -27.89
N ILE A 171 -1.36 -6.07 -26.58
CA ILE A 171 -2.13 -6.93 -25.67
C ILE A 171 -3.62 -6.58 -25.75
N ASN A 172 -4.49 -7.59 -25.84
CA ASN A 172 -5.94 -7.44 -25.92
C ASN A 172 -6.61 -7.57 -24.55
N SER A 173 -6.26 -8.60 -23.78
CA SER A 173 -6.80 -8.88 -22.45
C SER A 173 -5.84 -9.73 -21.62
N PHE A 174 -6.09 -9.80 -20.33
CA PHE A 174 -5.41 -10.71 -19.40
C PHE A 174 -6.41 -11.62 -18.69
N LYS A 175 -5.91 -12.78 -18.25
CA LYS A 175 -6.57 -13.66 -17.27
C LYS A 175 -5.53 -14.08 -16.24
N ILE A 176 -5.82 -13.86 -14.96
CA ILE A 176 -5.00 -14.38 -13.86
C ILE A 176 -5.81 -15.49 -13.18
N THR A 177 -5.20 -16.64 -12.88
CA THR A 177 -5.80 -17.66 -12.00
C THR A 177 -4.99 -17.76 -10.73
N ASP A 178 -5.63 -17.62 -9.57
CA ASP A 178 -4.95 -17.74 -8.28
C ASP A 178 -4.69 -19.19 -7.89
N ASP A 179 -3.94 -19.39 -6.80
CA ASP A 179 -3.52 -20.71 -6.33
C ASP A 179 -4.67 -21.56 -5.74
N LYS A 180 -5.87 -20.99 -5.60
CA LYS A 180 -7.13 -21.66 -5.22
C LYS A 180 -8.04 -21.92 -6.42
N GLY A 181 -7.64 -21.50 -7.62
CA GLY A 181 -8.38 -21.71 -8.87
C GLY A 181 -9.39 -20.63 -9.22
N TYR A 182 -9.48 -19.51 -8.48
CA TYR A 182 -10.33 -18.39 -8.91
C TYR A 182 -9.69 -17.69 -10.11
N GLN A 183 -10.52 -17.33 -11.08
CA GLN A 183 -10.14 -16.78 -12.37
C GLN A 183 -10.57 -15.31 -12.48
N TYR A 184 -9.63 -14.42 -12.74
CA TYR A 184 -9.78 -12.98 -12.82
C TYR A 184 -9.61 -12.54 -14.28
N PHE A 185 -10.66 -11.99 -14.89
CA PHE A 185 -10.65 -11.61 -16.31
C PHE A 185 -10.55 -10.10 -16.48
N PHE A 186 -9.57 -9.64 -17.27
CA PHE A 186 -9.31 -8.22 -17.54
C PHE A 186 -9.46 -7.91 -19.03
N ASN A 187 -10.68 -7.57 -19.44
CA ASN A 187 -11.08 -7.37 -20.84
C ASN A 187 -11.26 -5.89 -21.21
N ASP A 188 -11.50 -5.01 -20.23
CA ASP A 188 -11.53 -3.57 -20.40
C ASP A 188 -10.15 -2.95 -20.10
N TYR A 189 -9.89 -1.78 -20.70
CA TYR A 189 -8.58 -1.14 -20.61
C TYR A 189 -8.65 0.38 -20.72
N ASN A 190 -7.70 1.02 -20.05
CA ASN A 190 -7.42 2.44 -20.18
C ASN A 190 -6.53 2.71 -21.38
N ILE A 191 -6.69 3.87 -22.01
CA ILE A 191 -5.86 4.33 -23.12
C ILE A 191 -5.22 5.65 -22.74
N GLY A 192 -3.92 5.77 -23.03
CA GLY A 192 -3.16 7.01 -22.96
C GLY A 192 -2.55 7.37 -24.30
N THR A 193 -1.70 8.40 -24.29
CA THR A 193 -0.97 8.87 -25.47
C THR A 193 0.53 8.79 -25.26
N TYR A 194 1.24 8.41 -26.31
CA TYR A 194 2.69 8.44 -26.36
C TYR A 194 3.13 9.20 -27.61
N SER A 195 3.97 10.23 -27.42
CA SER A 195 4.48 11.05 -28.52
C SER A 195 5.81 10.52 -29.01
N THR A 196 5.90 10.30 -30.32
CA THR A 196 7.12 9.91 -31.02
C THR A 196 7.52 10.98 -32.03
N SER A 197 8.74 10.90 -32.56
CA SER A 197 9.15 11.72 -33.72
C SER A 197 8.24 11.53 -34.94
N ALA A 198 7.55 10.38 -35.04
CA ALA A 198 6.59 10.05 -36.09
C ALA A 198 5.14 10.47 -35.76
N GLY A 199 4.90 11.16 -34.63
CA GLY A 199 3.59 11.63 -34.19
C GLY A 199 3.11 10.99 -32.88
N THR A 200 1.93 11.41 -32.42
CA THR A 200 1.29 10.88 -31.20
C THR A 200 0.48 9.63 -31.51
N LYS A 201 0.61 8.61 -30.67
CA LYS A 201 -0.12 7.34 -30.78
C LYS A 201 -0.81 7.00 -29.48
N ASN A 202 -1.86 6.20 -29.58
CA ASN A 202 -2.51 5.60 -28.41
C ASN A 202 -1.85 4.29 -28.01
N TYR A 203 -1.82 4.01 -26.72
CA TYR A 203 -1.38 2.75 -26.14
C TYR A 203 -2.22 2.42 -24.91
N LYS A 204 -2.26 1.14 -24.53
CA LYS A 204 -3.02 0.71 -23.34
C LYS A 204 -2.19 0.96 -22.08
N THR A 205 -2.73 1.74 -21.15
CA THR A 205 -2.05 2.13 -19.90
C THR A 205 -2.38 1.21 -18.72
N GLY A 206 -3.44 0.40 -18.85
CA GLY A 206 -3.85 -0.57 -17.83
C GLY A 206 -5.11 -1.32 -18.26
N PHE A 207 -5.41 -2.41 -17.55
CA PHE A 207 -6.52 -3.32 -17.79
C PHE A 207 -7.33 -3.46 -16.51
N GLU A 208 -8.65 -3.44 -16.64
CA GLU A 208 -9.58 -3.42 -15.50
C GLU A 208 -10.28 -4.77 -15.35
N LEU A 209 -10.48 -5.21 -14.10
CA LEU A 209 -11.13 -6.48 -13.80
C LEU A 209 -12.60 -6.45 -14.21
N ASN A 210 -13.05 -7.35 -15.08
CA ASN A 210 -14.44 -7.43 -15.53
C ASN A 210 -15.25 -8.48 -14.79
N GLN A 211 -14.61 -9.57 -14.40
CA GLN A 211 -15.31 -10.75 -13.91
C GLN A 211 -14.38 -11.60 -13.06
N VAL A 212 -14.92 -12.19 -12.00
CA VAL A 212 -14.28 -13.26 -11.24
C VAL A 212 -15.14 -14.52 -11.35
N LYS A 213 -14.49 -15.65 -11.64
CA LYS A 213 -15.10 -16.98 -11.65
C LYS A 213 -14.38 -17.93 -10.70
N ASP A 214 -15.07 -18.95 -10.23
CA ASP A 214 -14.44 -20.08 -9.55
C ASP A 214 -13.76 -21.04 -10.55
N ALA A 215 -13.14 -22.10 -10.04
CA ALA A 215 -12.51 -23.15 -10.85
C ALA A 215 -13.52 -23.91 -11.76
N GLY A 216 -14.81 -23.91 -11.39
CA GLY A 216 -15.92 -24.49 -12.15
C GLY A 216 -16.47 -23.59 -13.26
N ASN A 217 -15.93 -22.37 -13.43
CA ASN A 217 -16.42 -21.32 -14.32
C ASN A 217 -17.77 -20.68 -13.93
N HIS A 218 -18.21 -20.81 -12.67
CA HIS A 218 -19.35 -20.05 -12.16
C HIS A 218 -18.93 -18.60 -11.91
N GLU A 219 -19.74 -17.63 -12.37
CA GLU A 219 -19.51 -16.22 -12.07
C GLU A 219 -19.78 -15.93 -10.59
N ILE A 220 -18.77 -15.39 -9.91
CA ILE A 220 -18.81 -15.00 -8.50
C ILE A 220 -19.04 -13.49 -8.37
N VAL A 221 -18.40 -12.73 -9.26
CA VAL A 221 -18.43 -11.26 -9.27
C VAL A 221 -18.35 -10.75 -10.70
N SER A 222 -19.11 -9.70 -11.01
CA SER A 222 -18.99 -8.94 -12.27
C SER A 222 -18.82 -7.44 -12.02
N PHE A 223 -18.14 -6.78 -12.95
CA PHE A 223 -17.79 -5.37 -12.90
C PHE A 223 -18.26 -4.69 -14.19
N THR A 224 -18.87 -3.53 -14.06
CA THR A 224 -19.20 -2.66 -15.19
C THR A 224 -18.40 -1.36 -15.11
N TYR A 225 -18.13 -0.75 -16.26
CA TYR A 225 -17.28 0.45 -16.36
C TYR A 225 -17.96 1.56 -17.16
N ASP A 226 -17.87 2.77 -16.64
CA ASP A 226 -18.17 4.00 -17.34
C ASP A 226 -16.92 4.45 -18.11
N LYS A 227 -16.89 4.24 -19.43
CA LYS A 227 -15.76 4.64 -20.30
C LYS A 227 -15.80 6.13 -20.58
N LYS A 228 -14.84 6.86 -20.02
CA LYS A 228 -14.67 8.31 -20.20
C LYS A 228 -13.60 8.57 -21.25
N VAL A 229 -14.00 9.07 -22.42
CA VAL A 229 -13.09 9.31 -23.56
C VAL A 229 -12.91 10.80 -23.78
N LYS A 230 -11.67 11.22 -24.03
CA LYS A 230 -11.32 12.57 -24.47
C LYS A 230 -10.40 12.48 -25.69
N TYR A 231 -10.59 13.36 -26.67
CA TYR A 231 -9.78 13.43 -27.88
C TYR A 231 -8.79 14.60 -27.84
N ILE A 232 -7.67 14.49 -28.55
CA ILE A 232 -6.77 15.62 -28.77
C ILE A 232 -7.37 16.53 -29.85
N GLY A 233 -7.88 17.70 -29.46
CA GLY A 233 -8.48 18.65 -30.39
C GLY A 233 -9.61 18.00 -31.21
N THR A 234 -9.54 18.10 -32.54
CA THR A 234 -10.49 17.46 -33.48
C THR A 234 -9.95 16.15 -34.07
N SER A 235 -8.95 15.52 -33.44
CA SER A 235 -8.32 14.27 -33.90
C SER A 235 -9.17 13.04 -33.56
N THR A 236 -8.87 11.91 -34.21
CA THR A 236 -9.33 10.57 -33.78
C THR A 236 -8.47 9.97 -32.66
N ILE A 237 -7.32 10.58 -32.37
CA ILE A 237 -6.40 10.16 -31.30
C ILE A 237 -7.02 10.53 -29.96
N PHE A 238 -7.20 9.53 -29.10
CA PHE A 238 -7.65 9.77 -27.73
C PHE A 238 -6.55 10.53 -26.99
N LYS A 239 -6.88 11.59 -26.28
CA LYS A 239 -6.03 12.11 -25.19
C LYS A 239 -5.98 11.08 -24.06
N TYR A 240 -7.15 10.53 -23.72
CA TYR A 240 -7.26 9.39 -22.82
C TYR A 240 -8.59 8.65 -22.99
N GLN A 241 -8.63 7.39 -22.57
CA GLN A 241 -9.84 6.66 -22.19
C GLN A 241 -9.64 6.14 -20.77
N TYR A 242 -10.56 6.48 -19.86
CA TYR A 242 -10.58 5.93 -18.50
C TYR A 242 -11.79 5.02 -18.30
N CYS A 243 -11.55 3.82 -17.80
CA CYS A 243 -12.56 2.88 -17.37
C CYS A 243 -12.82 3.11 -15.87
N LYS A 244 -13.75 4.01 -15.55
CA LYS A 244 -14.14 4.22 -14.14
C LYS A 244 -15.14 3.14 -13.75
N VAL A 245 -14.86 2.39 -12.68
CA VAL A 245 -15.81 1.37 -12.18
C VAL A 245 -17.18 2.01 -12.02
N LYS A 246 -18.24 1.33 -12.43
CA LYS A 246 -19.61 1.81 -12.28
C LYS A 246 -20.34 0.93 -11.29
N ASP A 247 -20.37 -0.38 -11.54
CA ASP A 247 -21.01 -1.35 -10.66
C ASP A 247 -20.06 -2.50 -10.35
N ILE A 248 -20.08 -2.95 -9.10
CA ILE A 248 -19.57 -4.25 -8.68
C ILE A 248 -20.78 -5.06 -8.24
N ILE A 249 -21.00 -6.21 -8.89
CA ILE A 249 -22.22 -7.01 -8.75
C ILE A 249 -21.83 -8.41 -8.28
N THR A 250 -22.53 -8.90 -7.27
CA THR A 250 -22.48 -10.30 -6.85
C THR A 250 -23.89 -10.90 -6.88
N SER A 251 -24.00 -12.18 -6.58
CA SER A 251 -25.31 -12.82 -6.38
C SER A 251 -26.12 -12.20 -5.22
N LYS A 252 -25.47 -11.51 -4.28
CA LYS A 252 -26.06 -10.96 -3.05
C LYS A 252 -26.49 -9.50 -3.17
N GLY A 253 -25.87 -8.73 -4.07
CA GLY A 253 -26.24 -7.34 -4.29
C GLY A 253 -25.25 -6.60 -5.16
N LYS A 254 -25.22 -5.27 -5.01
CA LYS A 254 -24.48 -4.39 -5.92
C LYS A 254 -23.93 -3.17 -5.18
N MET A 255 -22.69 -2.81 -5.52
CA MET A 255 -22.10 -1.50 -5.17
C MET A 255 -22.03 -0.63 -6.42
N THR A 256 -22.69 0.52 -6.39
CA THR A 256 -22.70 1.49 -7.51
C THR A 256 -21.87 2.72 -7.16
N PHE A 257 -20.96 3.09 -8.06
CA PHE A 257 -20.03 4.21 -7.92
C PHE A 257 -20.48 5.36 -8.82
N THR A 258 -20.57 6.56 -8.25
CA THR A 258 -20.85 7.78 -9.00
C THR A 258 -19.61 8.67 -8.99
N PHE A 259 -19.32 9.33 -10.11
CA PHE A 259 -18.18 10.25 -10.25
C PHE A 259 -18.64 11.65 -10.61
N ASP A 260 -18.03 12.66 -10.00
CA ASP A 260 -18.09 14.04 -10.48
C ASP A 260 -16.93 14.29 -11.45
N TYR A 261 -17.12 15.19 -12.43
CA TYR A 261 -16.11 15.58 -13.41
C TYR A 261 -15.76 17.07 -13.26
N ASN A 262 -14.48 17.38 -13.20
CA ASN A 262 -13.97 18.74 -13.18
C ASN A 262 -13.11 19.00 -14.43
N SER A 263 -13.65 19.82 -15.33
CA SER A 263 -13.02 20.15 -16.62
C SER A 263 -11.75 21.00 -16.48
N SER A 264 -11.56 21.71 -15.35
CA SER A 264 -10.35 22.50 -15.10
C SER A 264 -9.11 21.62 -14.93
N TYR A 265 -9.24 20.40 -14.39
CA TYR A 265 -8.13 19.45 -14.27
C TYR A 265 -7.79 18.78 -15.61
N ASP A 266 -8.77 18.65 -16.50
CA ASP A 266 -8.53 18.11 -17.84
C ASP A 266 -7.88 19.15 -18.77
N ASN A 267 -8.30 20.42 -18.70
CA ASN A 267 -7.91 21.44 -19.68
C ASN A 267 -6.62 22.22 -19.33
N ASN A 268 -6.06 22.07 -18.12
CA ASN A 268 -4.92 22.87 -17.67
C ASN A 268 -3.58 22.14 -17.86
N SER A 269 -2.65 22.73 -18.63
CA SER A 269 -1.28 22.23 -18.75
C SER A 269 -0.42 22.45 -17.49
N LEU A 270 -0.92 23.22 -16.51
CA LEU A 270 -0.21 23.59 -15.28
C LEU A 270 -0.56 22.70 -14.08
N ASN A 271 -1.70 21.99 -14.08
CA ASN A 271 -2.11 21.06 -12.99
C ASN A 271 -2.46 19.66 -13.54
N PRO A 272 -1.53 18.96 -14.23
CA PRO A 272 -1.77 17.59 -14.69
C PRO A 272 -1.88 16.57 -13.55
N THR A 273 -1.70 17.01 -12.29
CA THR A 273 -1.61 16.12 -11.14
C THR A 273 -2.96 15.57 -10.71
N ASN A 274 -4.10 16.22 -10.95
CA ASN A 274 -5.39 15.71 -10.47
C ASN A 274 -6.11 14.84 -11.50
N ASP A 275 -6.62 13.69 -11.04
CA ASP A 275 -7.63 12.95 -11.80
C ASP A 275 -8.85 13.87 -12.06
N PRO A 276 -9.26 14.10 -13.31
CA PRO A 276 -10.41 14.96 -13.61
C PRO A 276 -11.74 14.38 -13.09
N TYR A 277 -11.77 13.10 -12.70
CA TYR A 277 -12.90 12.47 -12.05
C TYR A 277 -12.64 12.27 -10.55
N SER A 278 -13.64 12.56 -9.73
CA SER A 278 -13.63 12.22 -8.29
C SER A 278 -14.77 11.28 -7.97
N VAL A 279 -14.55 10.29 -7.12
CA VAL A 279 -15.65 9.45 -6.60
C VAL A 279 -16.55 10.33 -5.76
N LYS A 280 -17.81 10.52 -6.17
CA LYS A 280 -18.80 11.29 -5.41
C LYS A 280 -19.39 10.45 -4.28
N ASN A 281 -19.81 9.24 -4.60
CA ASN A 281 -20.42 8.32 -3.65
C ASN A 281 -20.33 6.86 -4.11
N VAL A 282 -20.48 5.96 -3.14
CA VAL A 282 -20.66 4.53 -3.34
C VAL A 282 -21.94 4.09 -2.63
N VAL A 283 -22.90 3.56 -3.36
CA VAL A 283 -24.19 3.08 -2.84
C VAL A 283 -24.18 1.57 -2.81
N LEU A 284 -24.50 0.97 -1.66
CA LEU A 284 -24.76 -0.46 -1.55
C LEU A 284 -26.26 -0.68 -1.70
N THR A 285 -26.64 -1.51 -2.66
CA THR A 285 -28.00 -1.98 -2.84
C THR A 285 -28.06 -3.49 -2.76
N ASP A 286 -29.22 -4.02 -2.38
CA ASP A 286 -29.55 -5.41 -2.69
C ASP A 286 -29.64 -5.62 -4.22
N LYS A 287 -30.00 -6.84 -4.61
CA LYS A 287 -30.09 -7.25 -6.02
C LYS A 287 -31.24 -6.53 -6.76
N GLN A 288 -32.28 -6.11 -6.04
CA GLN A 288 -33.47 -5.44 -6.56
C GLN A 288 -33.30 -3.92 -6.66
N GLY A 289 -32.26 -3.38 -6.03
CA GLY A 289 -31.92 -1.96 -6.05
C GLY A 289 -32.38 -1.20 -4.81
N ALA A 290 -32.89 -1.87 -3.77
CA ALA A 290 -33.19 -1.21 -2.50
C ALA A 290 -31.87 -0.79 -1.83
N THR A 291 -31.82 0.44 -1.34
CA THR A 291 -30.61 1.00 -0.73
C THR A 291 -30.41 0.43 0.67
N ILE A 292 -29.23 -0.14 0.91
CA ILE A 292 -28.80 -0.60 2.22
C ILE A 292 -28.07 0.54 2.96
N SER A 293 -27.14 1.19 2.27
CA SER A 293 -26.42 2.35 2.77
C SER A 293 -25.69 3.08 1.65
N LYS A 294 -25.18 4.28 1.94
CA LYS A 294 -24.39 5.09 0.98
C LYS A 294 -23.20 5.73 1.68
N TYR A 295 -22.03 5.69 1.04
CA TYR A 295 -20.91 6.55 1.42
C TYR A 295 -20.82 7.75 0.46
N GLU A 296 -20.72 8.95 1.01
CA GLU A 296 -20.46 10.18 0.27
C GLU A 296 -19.06 10.70 0.60
N PHE A 297 -18.32 11.07 -0.45
CA PHE A 297 -16.95 11.57 -0.36
C PHE A 297 -16.98 13.09 -0.51
N VAL A 298 -16.41 13.78 0.47
CA VAL A 298 -16.32 15.24 0.48
C VAL A 298 -14.87 15.62 0.27
N TYR A 299 -14.61 16.47 -0.73
CA TYR A 299 -13.26 16.87 -1.09
C TYR A 299 -12.97 18.33 -0.71
N GLY A 300 -11.72 18.58 -0.36
CA GLY A 300 -11.13 19.91 -0.21
C GLY A 300 -10.03 20.17 -1.25
N MET A 301 -9.31 21.28 -1.07
CA MET A 301 -8.14 21.63 -1.87
C MET A 301 -6.95 21.88 -0.95
N LEU A 302 -5.78 21.38 -1.34
CA LEU A 302 -4.49 21.68 -0.75
C LEU A 302 -3.77 22.68 -1.66
N GLU A 303 -3.36 23.82 -1.10
CA GLU A 303 -2.67 24.92 -1.80
C GLU A 303 -3.36 25.39 -3.09
N SER A 304 -4.68 25.19 -3.22
CA SER A 304 -5.47 25.44 -4.44
C SER A 304 -5.04 24.63 -5.68
N THR A 305 -4.21 23.60 -5.52
CA THR A 305 -3.66 22.79 -6.63
C THR A 305 -4.13 21.34 -6.58
N ASN A 306 -4.01 20.65 -5.43
CA ASN A 306 -4.28 19.21 -5.31
C ASN A 306 -5.56 18.93 -4.50
N ARG A 307 -6.38 18.00 -4.97
CA ARG A 307 -7.58 17.54 -4.27
C ARG A 307 -7.20 16.76 -3.01
N SER A 308 -7.80 17.09 -1.88
CA SER A 308 -7.75 16.30 -0.64
C SER A 308 -9.10 15.64 -0.36
N LEU A 309 -9.09 14.47 0.27
CA LEU A 309 -10.30 13.90 0.88
C LEU A 309 -10.51 14.61 2.20
N ALA A 310 -11.57 15.41 2.35
CA ALA A 310 -11.85 16.16 3.57
C ALA A 310 -12.70 15.36 4.56
N SER A 311 -13.73 14.67 4.06
CA SER A 311 -14.60 13.83 4.89
C SER A 311 -15.16 12.64 4.12
N LEU A 312 -15.48 11.57 4.84
CA LEU A 312 -16.25 10.43 4.38
C LEU A 312 -17.51 10.31 5.25
N LYS A 313 -18.69 10.44 4.64
CA LYS A 313 -19.98 10.36 5.33
C LYS A 313 -20.70 9.08 4.96
N LYS A 314 -21.03 8.26 5.95
CA LYS A 314 -21.91 7.10 5.77
C LYS A 314 -23.34 7.52 6.06
N MET A 315 -24.23 7.15 5.17
CA MET A 315 -25.67 7.35 5.27
C MET A 315 -26.36 6.00 5.39
N ASP A 316 -27.39 5.95 6.21
CA ASP A 316 -28.23 4.78 6.40
C ASP A 316 -29.21 4.57 5.22
N ARG A 317 -30.08 3.58 5.32
CA ARG A 317 -31.06 3.27 4.25
C ARG A 317 -32.04 4.42 3.95
N ASN A 318 -32.23 5.33 4.91
CA ASN A 318 -33.09 6.51 4.79
C ASN A 318 -32.31 7.75 4.31
N LEU A 319 -31.03 7.57 3.93
CA LEU A 319 -30.10 8.61 3.52
C LEU A 319 -29.78 9.64 4.62
N ALA A 320 -30.04 9.30 5.89
CA ALA A 320 -29.58 10.11 7.02
C ALA A 320 -28.12 9.77 7.33
N VAL A 321 -27.29 10.79 7.59
CA VAL A 321 -25.88 10.60 7.97
C VAL A 321 -25.81 9.87 9.31
N SER A 322 -25.27 8.66 9.31
CA SER A 322 -25.11 7.82 10.49
C SER A 322 -23.69 7.88 11.05
N GLU A 323 -22.68 8.02 10.19
CA GLU A 323 -21.26 8.10 10.56
C GLU A 323 -20.55 9.17 9.71
N GLN A 324 -19.55 9.84 10.29
CA GLN A 324 -18.67 10.75 9.55
C GLN A 324 -17.23 10.59 10.06
N THR A 325 -16.30 10.46 9.12
CA THR A 325 -14.86 10.47 9.36
C THR A 325 -14.26 11.68 8.64
N ASP A 326 -13.45 12.46 9.34
CA ASP A 326 -12.82 13.68 8.81
C ASP A 326 -11.30 13.52 8.71
N PHE A 327 -10.70 14.15 7.70
CA PHE A 327 -9.27 14.05 7.41
C PHE A 327 -8.65 15.44 7.29
N GLU A 328 -7.49 15.63 7.94
CA GLU A 328 -6.72 16.86 7.88
C GLU A 328 -5.30 16.57 7.42
N TYR A 329 -4.69 17.51 6.71
CA TYR A 329 -3.36 17.40 6.10
C TYR A 329 -2.45 18.50 6.63
N ASN A 330 -1.14 18.31 6.54
CA ASN A 330 -0.19 19.39 6.82
C ASN A 330 -0.09 20.35 5.62
N ASP A 331 0.11 21.62 5.93
CA ASP A 331 0.22 22.73 4.99
C ASP A 331 1.62 23.38 4.99
N VAL A 332 2.54 22.89 5.83
CA VAL A 332 3.89 23.42 5.98
C VAL A 332 4.94 22.32 5.75
N TYR A 333 6.00 22.68 5.04
CA TYR A 333 7.24 21.92 5.01
C TYR A 333 7.88 21.92 6.40
N ASN A 334 8.20 20.75 6.95
CA ASN A 334 9.02 20.70 8.16
C ASN A 334 10.45 21.14 7.80
N THR A 335 10.89 22.27 8.36
CA THR A 335 12.23 22.85 8.19
C THR A 335 13.17 22.54 9.37
N ASP A 336 12.75 21.73 10.35
CA ASP A 336 13.54 21.37 11.54
C ASP A 336 14.87 20.67 11.20
N TYR A 337 14.98 20.11 9.99
CA TYR A 337 16.18 19.44 9.47
C TYR A 337 17.04 20.33 8.55
N ALA A 338 16.56 21.54 8.23
CA ALA A 338 17.38 22.59 7.66
C ALA A 338 18.06 23.35 8.81
N ALA A 339 19.27 23.86 8.60
CA ALA A 339 20.08 24.53 9.61
C ALA A 339 19.25 25.55 10.45
N GLN A 340 18.83 25.14 11.65
CA GLN A 340 18.14 26.04 12.57
C GLN A 340 19.18 26.89 13.32
N ALA A 341 19.02 28.21 13.13
CA ALA A 341 19.71 29.38 13.68
C ALA A 341 20.67 30.09 12.69
N GLY A 342 20.13 31.08 11.96
CA GLY A 342 20.93 32.06 11.22
C GLY A 342 21.31 31.68 9.79
N SER A 343 20.47 30.93 9.05
CA SER A 343 20.69 30.61 7.63
C SER A 343 20.77 31.89 6.78
N PHE A 344 21.98 32.41 6.66
CA PHE A 344 22.35 33.55 5.83
C PHE A 344 22.42 33.16 4.34
N CYS A 345 22.25 31.87 4.02
CA CYS A 345 22.57 31.36 2.71
C CYS A 345 21.61 30.26 2.25
N SER A 346 20.61 30.66 1.48
CA SER A 346 19.60 29.76 0.91
C SER A 346 20.09 28.90 -0.25
N LYS A 347 21.31 29.17 -0.78
CA LYS A 347 21.88 28.47 -1.95
C LYS A 347 22.75 27.26 -1.63
N VAL A 348 23.32 27.16 -0.43
CA VAL A 348 23.94 25.89 -0.02
C VAL A 348 22.82 25.03 0.54
N GLY A 349 22.51 23.95 -0.17
CA GLY A 349 21.36 23.06 0.06
C GLY A 349 21.12 22.79 1.55
N ALA A 350 19.89 22.60 2.00
CA ALA A 350 19.11 21.51 1.48
C ALA A 350 17.64 21.90 1.31
N SER A 351 17.14 21.70 0.11
CA SER A 351 15.75 21.32 -0.12
C SER A 351 15.49 19.93 0.47
N ASN A 352 15.84 19.68 1.74
CA ASN A 352 15.41 18.50 2.49
C ASN A 352 14.00 18.73 3.01
N SER A 353 13.16 19.18 2.08
CA SER A 353 11.78 19.54 2.25
C SER A 353 11.00 18.25 2.48
N TYR A 354 10.51 18.08 3.69
CA TYR A 354 9.48 17.10 4.03
C TYR A 354 8.29 17.20 3.06
N PRO A 355 7.66 16.12 2.59
CA PRO A 355 6.47 16.28 1.79
C PRO A 355 5.38 17.01 2.58
N LYS A 356 5.04 18.21 2.11
CA LYS A 356 3.83 18.93 2.49
C LYS A 356 2.60 18.16 1.97
N ASN A 357 1.39 18.55 2.38
CA ASN A 357 0.15 18.00 1.84
C ASN A 357 -0.08 16.50 2.13
N ILE A 358 0.61 15.95 3.13
CA ILE A 358 0.42 14.59 3.63
C ILE A 358 -0.58 14.54 4.79
N LEU A 359 -1.22 13.38 4.96
CA LEU A 359 -2.21 13.15 6.00
C LEU A 359 -1.61 13.40 7.39
N LYS A 360 -2.28 14.25 8.18
CA LYS A 360 -1.89 14.65 9.53
C LYS A 360 -2.84 14.09 10.58
N LYS A 361 -4.15 14.08 10.33
CA LYS A 361 -5.14 13.68 11.34
C LYS A 361 -6.35 12.99 10.73
N ILE A 362 -6.86 11.98 11.41
CA ILE A 362 -8.15 11.34 11.14
C ILE A 362 -9.03 11.49 12.38
N THR A 363 -10.22 12.07 12.23
CA THR A 363 -11.25 12.12 13.27
C THR A 363 -12.34 11.11 12.96
N PHE A 364 -12.63 10.20 13.88
CA PHE A 364 -13.56 9.09 13.68
C PHE A 364 -15.01 9.48 14.03
N PRO A 365 -16.01 8.62 13.70
CA PRO A 365 -17.41 8.88 14.06
C PRO A 365 -17.65 9.07 15.56
N THR A 366 -16.83 8.43 16.40
CA THR A 366 -16.81 8.60 17.87
C THR A 366 -16.29 9.97 18.33
N LYS A 367 -15.78 10.80 17.42
CA LYS A 367 -15.09 12.09 17.66
C LYS A 367 -13.69 12.00 18.27
N GLY A 368 -13.27 10.83 18.75
CA GLY A 368 -11.85 10.55 18.97
C GLY A 368 -11.06 10.65 17.66
N TYR A 369 -9.76 10.93 17.77
CA TYR A 369 -8.92 11.18 16.60
C TYR A 369 -7.51 10.64 16.73
N ILE A 370 -6.87 10.38 15.58
CA ILE A 370 -5.46 9.99 15.50
C ILE A 370 -4.69 11.07 14.76
N ILE A 371 -3.52 11.45 15.28
CA ILE A 371 -2.54 12.31 14.61
C ILE A 371 -1.37 11.44 14.14
N TYR A 372 -1.03 11.57 12.86
CA TYR A 372 0.15 10.99 12.22
C TYR A 372 1.21 12.07 12.03
N GLU A 373 2.33 11.95 12.73
CA GLU A 373 3.48 12.83 12.56
C GLU A 373 4.53 12.09 11.74
N PHE A 374 4.68 12.44 10.48
CA PHE A 374 5.80 11.94 9.67
C PHE A 374 7.01 12.87 9.80
N GLU A 375 8.18 12.36 9.43
CA GLU A 375 9.43 13.10 9.26
C GLU A 375 10.16 12.67 7.97
N PRO A 376 11.16 13.43 7.50
CA PRO A 376 11.96 13.04 6.34
C PRO A 376 12.65 11.68 6.52
N ASN A 377 12.85 10.98 5.41
CA ASN A 377 13.68 9.77 5.42
C ASN A 377 15.16 10.11 5.60
N GLU A 378 15.91 9.21 6.23
CA GLU A 378 17.36 9.33 6.40
C GLU A 378 18.03 8.03 5.97
N ILE A 379 19.18 8.14 5.31
CA ILE A 379 20.07 7.02 4.98
C ILE A 379 21.34 7.06 5.81
N TYR A 380 21.99 5.93 5.99
CA TYR A 380 23.31 5.86 6.62
C TYR A 380 24.35 6.66 5.79
N SER A 381 25.16 7.47 6.48
CA SER A 381 26.29 8.19 5.88
C SER A 381 27.39 8.36 6.91
N ASN A 382 28.59 7.82 6.65
CA ASN A 382 29.67 7.83 7.63
C ASN A 382 30.31 9.23 7.76
N ARG A 383 30.16 9.84 8.94
CA ARG A 383 30.73 11.12 9.35
C ARG A 383 31.71 11.02 10.52
N SER A 384 32.01 9.80 10.98
CA SER A 384 32.79 9.54 12.21
C SER A 384 34.18 10.19 12.18
N ASN A 385 34.78 10.32 10.98
CA ASN A 385 36.13 10.87 10.79
C ASN A 385 36.11 12.25 10.08
N ALA A 386 34.95 12.86 9.86
CA ALA A 386 34.84 14.12 9.14
C ALA A 386 35.19 15.31 10.04
N ASN A 387 36.14 16.15 9.60
CA ASN A 387 36.47 17.40 10.29
C ASN A 387 35.80 18.60 9.62
N TYR A 388 34.50 18.80 9.88
CA TYR A 388 33.73 19.92 9.33
C TYR A 388 34.22 21.31 9.78
N SER A 389 34.95 21.41 10.91
CA SER A 389 35.52 22.69 11.38
C SER A 389 36.66 23.21 10.51
N GLY A 390 37.32 22.32 9.74
CA GLY A 390 38.43 22.67 8.87
C GLY A 390 38.03 23.17 7.48
N TYR A 391 36.76 23.01 7.08
CA TYR A 391 36.28 23.41 5.76
C TYR A 391 36.12 24.92 5.66
N ASN A 392 36.54 25.48 4.52
CA ASN A 392 36.39 26.89 4.19
C ASN A 392 35.21 27.16 3.26
N HIS A 393 34.31 26.20 3.13
CA HIS A 393 33.04 26.25 2.43
C HIS A 393 32.06 25.35 3.17
N MET A 394 30.76 25.53 2.97
CA MET A 394 29.77 24.65 3.58
C MET A 394 29.75 23.31 2.82
N ALA A 395 30.32 22.29 3.45
CA ALA A 395 30.41 20.93 2.95
C ALA A 395 29.21 20.07 3.37
N ASP A 396 28.65 20.31 4.56
CA ASP A 396 27.46 19.63 5.04
C ASP A 396 26.56 20.58 5.86
N PRO A 397 25.40 20.97 5.32
CA PRO A 397 24.47 21.93 5.94
C PRO A 397 23.77 21.38 7.19
N THR A 398 23.81 20.06 7.43
CA THR A 398 23.16 19.44 8.58
C THR A 398 24.01 19.53 9.84
N VAL A 399 25.30 19.83 9.69
CA VAL A 399 26.27 19.95 10.79
C VAL A 399 27.12 21.21 10.72
N GLN A 400 26.94 22.06 9.71
CA GLN A 400 27.58 23.37 9.58
C GLN A 400 26.56 24.48 9.41
N TYR A 401 26.86 25.66 9.98
CA TYR A 401 26.02 26.84 9.93
C TYR A 401 26.86 28.12 9.94
N TYR A 402 26.28 29.25 9.57
CA TYR A 402 26.95 30.55 9.65
C TYR A 402 26.64 31.21 10.99
N ALA A 403 27.54 31.06 11.96
CA ALA A 403 27.42 31.68 13.26
C ALA A 403 27.50 33.20 13.16
N GLN A 404 26.61 33.88 13.89
CA GLN A 404 26.48 35.32 13.88
C GLN A 404 27.09 35.95 15.13
N THR A 405 27.99 36.92 14.93
CA THR A 405 28.57 37.74 15.99
C THR A 405 28.23 39.20 15.73
N ALA A 406 27.64 39.87 16.73
CA ALA A 406 27.44 41.31 16.68
C ALA A 406 28.69 42.03 17.19
N ILE A 407 29.14 43.05 16.46
CA ILE A 407 30.22 43.95 16.85
C ILE A 407 29.58 45.33 17.04
N PRO A 408 29.33 45.75 18.30
CA PRO A 408 28.76 47.06 18.57
C PRO A 408 29.67 48.17 18.04
N TYR A 409 29.07 49.17 17.40
CA TYR A 409 29.75 50.37 16.97
C TYR A 409 29.03 51.62 17.48
N ASN A 410 29.80 52.67 17.70
CA ASN A 410 29.32 54.03 17.92
C ASN A 410 30.31 54.98 17.21
N THR A 411 29.92 55.48 16.04
CA THR A 411 30.81 56.28 15.18
C THR A 411 31.18 57.63 15.78
N ALA A 412 30.50 58.08 16.84
CA ALA A 412 30.91 59.24 17.63
C ALA A 412 32.15 58.95 18.50
N ASN A 413 32.34 57.69 18.90
CA ASN A 413 33.43 57.26 19.78
C ASN A 413 34.63 56.70 19.02
N SER A 414 34.38 55.91 17.96
CA SER A 414 35.43 55.31 17.14
C SER A 414 34.97 55.18 15.69
N LEU A 415 35.90 55.37 14.76
CA LEU A 415 35.70 55.08 13.33
C LEU A 415 36.34 53.74 12.92
N THR A 416 36.91 53.02 13.87
CA THR A 416 37.71 51.82 13.65
C THR A 416 37.28 50.71 14.60
N TYR A 417 36.94 49.55 14.06
CA TYR A 417 36.46 48.38 14.80
C TYR A 417 37.18 47.14 14.35
N THR A 418 37.46 46.19 15.24
CA THR A 418 38.21 44.98 14.92
C THR A 418 37.34 43.73 15.01
N PHE A 419 37.58 42.78 14.12
CA PHE A 419 37.03 41.44 14.22
C PHE A 419 38.09 40.38 13.91
N GLN A 420 37.85 39.18 14.41
CA GLN A 420 38.71 38.02 14.16
C GLN A 420 38.06 37.08 13.16
N VAL A 421 38.88 36.57 12.25
CA VAL A 421 38.54 35.43 11.41
C VAL A 421 39.29 34.23 11.98
N ASN A 422 38.56 33.20 12.38
CA ASN A 422 39.15 31.97 12.91
C ASN A 422 39.28 30.91 11.81
N GLY A 423 40.24 29.98 11.92
CA GLY A 423 40.37 28.86 10.98
C GLY A 423 41.82 28.43 10.75
N ASN A 424 42.03 27.60 9.72
CA ASN A 424 43.34 27.09 9.34
C ASN A 424 44.15 28.13 8.57
N SER A 425 45.39 28.41 8.99
CA SER A 425 46.23 29.51 8.51
C SER A 425 46.53 29.51 7.00
N GLY A 426 46.31 28.40 6.31
CA GLY A 426 46.49 28.26 4.86
C GLY A 426 45.23 28.39 4.00
N LEU A 427 44.05 28.61 4.59
CA LEU A 427 42.77 28.65 3.86
C LEU A 427 42.07 29.99 4.03
N GLN A 428 41.39 30.45 2.98
CA GLN A 428 40.52 31.62 3.04
C GLN A 428 39.09 31.20 3.33
N TYR A 429 38.46 31.81 4.33
CA TYR A 429 37.10 31.55 4.76
C TYR A 429 36.15 32.64 4.26
N PRO A 430 34.92 32.28 3.84
CA PRO A 430 33.87 33.23 3.51
C PRO A 430 33.42 33.93 4.80
N VAL A 431 33.55 35.26 4.80
CA VAL A 431 33.12 36.12 5.89
C VAL A 431 32.13 37.14 5.34
N TYR A 432 30.93 37.10 5.89
CA TYR A 432 29.88 38.05 5.55
C TYR A 432 29.82 39.12 6.63
N LEU A 433 29.77 40.36 6.18
CA LEU A 433 29.74 41.51 7.06
C LEU A 433 28.66 42.47 6.56
N ALA A 434 27.76 42.86 7.43
CA ALA A 434 26.74 43.85 7.14
C ALA A 434 26.64 44.87 8.28
N SER A 435 26.18 46.08 7.99
CA SER A 435 25.84 47.08 9.00
C SER A 435 24.32 47.17 9.13
N GLY A 436 23.83 47.24 10.37
CA GLY A 436 22.44 47.55 10.68
C GLY A 436 22.34 48.62 11.75
N SER A 437 21.31 49.46 11.66
CA SER A 437 20.90 50.45 12.67
C SER A 437 19.73 49.84 13.43
N ASN A 438 19.95 49.29 14.62
CA ASN A 438 18.89 48.88 15.54
C ASN A 438 19.40 49.12 16.96
N HIS A 439 18.70 49.97 17.72
CA HIS A 439 19.00 50.27 19.13
C HIS A 439 18.51 49.13 20.07
N ASP A 440 17.87 48.10 19.51
CA ASP A 440 17.07 47.07 20.18
C ASP A 440 17.75 45.68 20.20
N GLY A 441 18.90 45.53 19.53
CA GLY A 441 19.70 44.29 19.54
C GLY A 441 19.18 43.10 18.71
N ILE A 442 18.05 43.21 18.01
CA ILE A 442 17.53 42.14 17.13
C ILE A 442 17.35 42.68 15.70
N ILE A 443 18.12 42.16 14.74
CA ILE A 443 17.93 42.40 13.29
C ILE A 443 17.27 41.15 12.71
N THR A 444 16.03 41.27 12.24
CA THR A 444 15.24 40.12 11.76
C THR A 444 15.18 39.97 10.23
N ASP A 445 15.61 40.97 9.46
CA ASP A 445 15.62 40.87 7.99
C ASP A 445 16.77 41.69 7.38
N LEU A 446 17.71 41.00 6.73
CA LEU A 446 18.92 41.54 6.10
C LEU A 446 18.84 41.50 4.57
N ASP A 447 17.76 40.96 4.01
CA ASP A 447 17.74 40.54 2.60
C ASP A 447 17.59 41.72 1.62
N ASN A 448 17.24 42.92 2.11
CA ASN A 448 17.08 44.12 1.28
C ASN A 448 17.50 45.44 1.95
N ALA A 449 18.23 45.42 3.07
CA ALA A 449 18.69 46.66 3.70
C ALA A 449 19.91 47.21 2.92
N PRO A 450 19.83 48.39 2.25
CA PRO A 450 21.02 49.04 1.74
C PRO A 450 21.98 49.29 2.90
N PRO A 451 23.31 49.16 2.71
CA PRO A 451 24.24 49.53 3.77
C PRO A 451 23.97 51.00 4.12
N LEU A 452 23.60 51.24 5.39
CA LEU A 452 23.31 52.58 5.90
C LEU A 452 24.46 53.55 5.64
N PHE A 453 25.67 53.00 5.51
CA PHE A 453 26.88 53.68 5.11
C PHE A 453 27.92 52.74 4.51
N THR A 454 28.86 53.30 3.76
CA THR A 454 30.00 52.54 3.22
C THR A 454 31.08 52.35 4.28
N PHE A 455 31.63 51.15 4.36
CA PHE A 455 32.77 50.85 5.20
C PHE A 455 33.82 50.09 4.40
N THR A 456 35.07 50.14 4.84
CA THR A 456 36.17 49.35 4.26
C THR A 456 36.73 48.39 5.28
N VAL A 457 36.97 47.15 4.84
CA VAL A 457 37.63 46.12 5.65
C VAL A 457 39.10 46.11 5.25
N LYS A 458 40.00 46.15 6.23
CA LYS A 458 41.45 46.09 6.05
C LYS A 458 42.03 44.92 6.83
N ASN A 459 43.05 44.27 6.27
CA ASN A 459 43.85 43.30 7.02
C ASN A 459 44.84 44.02 7.97
N ALA A 460 45.61 43.25 8.74
CA ALA A 460 46.62 43.79 9.67
C ALA A 460 47.72 44.65 9.00
N SER A 461 47.99 44.46 7.70
CA SER A 461 48.95 45.29 6.94
C SER A 461 48.32 46.55 6.34
N GLY A 462 47.04 46.84 6.63
CA GLY A 462 46.32 48.01 6.11
C GLY A 462 45.80 47.86 4.67
N THR A 463 45.96 46.69 4.05
CA THR A 463 45.46 46.38 2.70
C THR A 463 43.93 46.28 2.72
N ILE A 464 43.27 46.99 1.80
CA ILE A 464 41.81 46.96 1.66
C ILE A 464 41.39 45.61 1.05
N MET A 465 40.49 44.91 1.75
CA MET A 465 39.89 43.66 1.30
C MET A 465 38.69 43.96 0.40
N THR A 466 38.57 43.22 -0.71
CA THR A 466 37.45 43.32 -1.64
C THR A 466 36.48 42.16 -1.43
N ARG A 467 35.20 42.43 -1.72
CA ARG A 467 34.20 41.37 -1.79
C ARG A 467 34.29 40.64 -3.12
N THR A 468 34.03 39.34 -3.09
CA THR A 468 33.90 38.49 -4.27
C THR A 468 32.52 37.86 -4.29
N ASN A 469 32.02 37.50 -5.48
CA ASN A 469 30.83 36.67 -5.58
C ASN A 469 31.08 35.35 -4.81
N ALA A 470 30.19 35.02 -3.88
CA ALA A 470 30.26 33.77 -3.17
C ALA A 470 29.87 32.62 -4.12
N ALA A 471 30.61 31.51 -4.09
CA ALA A 471 30.20 30.28 -4.77
C ALA A 471 29.06 29.59 -4.01
N ASP A 472 29.13 29.69 -2.68
CA ASP A 472 28.21 29.06 -1.74
C ASP A 472 26.91 29.88 -1.58
N CYS A 473 26.93 31.19 -1.88
CA CYS A 473 25.83 32.12 -1.60
C CYS A 473 25.54 33.08 -2.74
N SER A 474 24.32 33.64 -2.81
CA SER A 474 24.02 34.75 -3.73
C SER A 474 24.56 36.10 -3.26
N THR A 475 25.03 36.21 -2.03
CA THR A 475 25.52 37.46 -1.44
C THR A 475 27.05 37.57 -1.54
N PRO A 476 27.62 38.69 -2.03
CA PRO A 476 29.07 38.88 -2.06
C PRO A 476 29.71 38.85 -0.66
N ASN A 477 30.85 38.17 -0.54
CA ASN A 477 31.55 37.94 0.72
C ASN A 477 33.02 38.35 0.65
N TYR A 478 33.66 38.49 1.81
CA TYR A 478 35.11 38.56 1.88
C TYR A 478 35.67 37.14 1.98
N LYS A 479 36.71 36.81 1.22
CA LYS A 479 37.51 35.60 1.40
C LYS A 479 38.76 35.94 2.20
N LEU A 480 38.73 35.66 3.50
CA LEU A 480 39.72 36.13 4.47
C LEU A 480 40.51 34.95 5.05
N TYR A 481 41.83 35.10 5.17
CA TYR A 481 42.63 34.16 5.97
C TYR A 481 42.34 34.35 7.45
N PRO A 482 42.64 33.37 8.32
CA PRO A 482 42.56 33.58 9.75
C PRO A 482 43.45 34.74 10.21
N GLY A 483 42.90 35.61 11.05
CA GLY A 483 43.61 36.79 11.53
C GLY A 483 42.69 37.94 11.91
N THR A 484 43.31 39.03 12.34
CA THR A 484 42.62 40.24 12.77
C THR A 484 42.38 41.17 11.59
N TYR A 485 41.14 41.60 11.45
CA TYR A 485 40.70 42.55 10.44
C TYR A 485 40.07 43.77 11.08
N THR A 486 40.15 44.88 10.37
CA THR A 486 39.66 46.18 10.85
C THR A 486 38.61 46.72 9.89
N ILE A 487 37.46 47.13 10.44
CA ILE A 487 36.39 47.84 9.77
C ILE A 487 36.63 49.33 9.99
N THR A 488 36.66 50.11 8.91
CA THR A 488 36.78 51.57 8.98
C THR A 488 35.63 52.25 8.25
N THR A 489 35.03 53.25 8.88
CA THR A 489 33.90 54.04 8.36
C THR A 489 34.18 55.53 8.52
N ASN A 490 33.58 56.38 7.68
CA ASN A 490 33.74 57.83 7.69
C ASN A 490 32.40 58.58 7.82
N ASN A 491 31.35 57.89 8.29
CA ASN A 491 30.00 58.44 8.36
C ASN A 491 29.69 59.26 9.63
N PRO A 492 28.61 60.08 9.64
CA PRO A 492 28.16 60.88 10.79
C PRO A 492 27.86 60.03 12.05
N PRO A 493 27.71 60.66 13.23
CA PRO A 493 27.41 59.96 14.49
C PRO A 493 26.19 59.06 14.38
N ASP A 494 26.41 57.77 14.59
CA ASP A 494 25.42 56.69 14.57
C ASP A 494 25.91 55.58 15.51
N ASP A 495 24.99 54.78 16.06
CA ASP A 495 25.34 53.60 16.84
C ASP A 495 24.50 52.39 16.40
N GLY A 496 25.09 51.20 16.58
CA GLY A 496 24.48 49.98 16.08
C GLY A 496 25.42 48.79 16.16
N ASN A 497 25.22 47.81 15.28
CA ASN A 497 26.05 46.61 15.23
C ASN A 497 26.51 46.31 13.80
N PHE A 498 27.79 45.98 13.64
CA PHE A 498 28.22 45.17 12.50
C PHE A 498 27.85 43.71 12.78
N VAL A 499 27.22 43.07 11.82
CA VAL A 499 26.87 41.66 11.89
C VAL A 499 27.92 40.87 11.11
N LEU A 500 28.78 40.17 11.83
CA LEU A 500 29.75 39.24 11.29
C LEU A 500 29.10 37.86 11.21
N LYS A 501 29.18 37.21 10.05
CA LYS A 501 28.80 35.80 9.90
C LYS A 501 29.96 34.98 9.38
N GLN A 502 30.32 33.95 10.13
CA GLN A 502 31.41 33.03 9.82
C GLN A 502 30.92 31.58 9.89
N LEU A 503 31.41 30.74 8.96
CA LEU A 503 31.10 29.31 8.97
C LEU A 503 31.64 28.64 10.24
N GLN A 504 30.78 27.89 10.91
CA GLN A 504 31.10 27.06 12.07
C GLN A 504 30.46 25.67 11.89
N ALA A 505 31.02 24.68 12.58
CA ALA A 505 30.47 23.33 12.67
C ALA A 505 29.89 23.07 14.06
N LEU A 506 28.87 22.22 14.16
CA LEU A 506 28.42 21.65 15.41
C LEU A 506 29.57 20.87 16.08
N PRO A 507 29.59 20.74 17.42
CA PRO A 507 30.60 19.93 18.08
C PRO A 507 30.42 18.44 17.72
N PRO A 508 31.51 17.69 17.44
CA PRO A 508 31.44 16.23 17.29
C PRO A 508 31.10 15.52 18.61
N PRO A 509 30.61 14.27 18.58
CA PRO A 509 30.45 13.42 17.40
C PRO A 509 29.20 13.75 16.58
N TYR A 510 29.31 13.59 15.25
CA TYR A 510 28.20 13.80 14.33
C TYR A 510 27.40 12.51 14.15
N ASN A 511 26.08 12.62 13.98
CA ASN A 511 25.26 11.47 13.59
C ASN A 511 25.62 11.01 12.18
N ASN A 512 25.81 9.71 12.01
CA ASN A 512 26.15 9.05 10.75
C ASN A 512 24.88 8.81 9.91
N ARG A 513 24.24 9.90 9.50
CA ARG A 513 23.00 9.86 8.70
C ARG A 513 22.87 11.07 7.79
N TYR A 514 22.15 10.91 6.70
CA TYR A 514 21.89 11.95 5.72
C TYR A 514 20.40 11.95 5.35
N VAL A 515 19.77 13.12 5.41
CA VAL A 515 18.35 13.27 5.06
C VAL A 515 18.20 13.22 3.54
N VAL A 516 17.20 12.47 3.05
CA VAL A 516 16.91 12.32 1.62
C VAL A 516 15.48 12.74 1.31
N GLY A 517 15.27 13.36 0.13
CA GLY A 517 13.95 13.73 -0.38
C GLY A 517 13.12 12.57 -0.96
N ALA A 518 13.42 11.34 -0.57
CA ALA A 518 12.76 10.13 -1.09
C ALA A 518 11.73 9.63 -0.07
N GLY A 519 10.49 10.11 -0.15
CA GLY A 519 9.41 9.67 0.74
C GLY A 519 9.38 10.36 2.12
N ALA A 520 8.56 9.81 3.02
CA ALA A 520 8.53 10.17 4.43
C ALA A 520 8.34 8.92 5.29
N ARG A 521 8.83 8.96 6.53
CA ARG A 521 8.65 7.90 7.54
C ARG A 521 7.84 8.41 8.71
N ILE A 522 7.15 7.51 9.40
CA ILE A 522 6.40 7.86 10.61
C ILE A 522 7.37 8.14 11.77
N LYS A 523 7.19 9.27 12.44
CA LYS A 523 7.88 9.64 13.68
C LYS A 523 7.05 9.26 14.89
N ALA A 524 5.76 9.59 14.86
CA ALA A 524 4.85 9.27 15.94
C ALA A 524 3.38 9.14 15.48
N ILE A 525 2.64 8.29 16.17
CA ILE A 525 1.18 8.16 16.04
C ILE A 525 0.58 8.44 17.42
N ARG A 526 -0.32 9.42 17.50
CA ARG A 526 -1.00 9.79 18.75
C ARG A 526 -2.50 9.59 18.63
N SER A 527 -3.11 8.92 19.59
CA SER A 527 -4.55 8.67 19.68
C SER A 527 -5.15 9.49 20.81
N TYR A 528 -6.29 10.11 20.54
CA TYR A 528 -7.02 10.97 21.46
C TYR A 528 -8.48 10.57 21.53
N ASP A 529 -9.06 10.71 22.72
CA ASP A 529 -10.52 10.59 22.93
C ASP A 529 -11.26 11.83 22.40
N SER A 530 -12.58 11.77 22.38
CA SER A 530 -13.44 12.84 21.84
C SER A 530 -13.31 14.18 22.55
N ASP A 531 -12.87 14.20 23.81
CA ASP A 531 -12.62 15.40 24.60
C ASP A 531 -11.21 16.00 24.42
N GLY A 532 -10.37 15.37 23.58
CA GLY A 532 -8.98 15.77 23.34
C GLY A 532 -7.98 15.18 24.34
N THR A 533 -8.38 14.26 25.22
CA THR A 533 -7.47 13.55 26.13
C THR A 533 -6.55 12.63 25.34
N LEU A 534 -5.23 12.72 25.58
CA LEU A 534 -4.25 11.82 24.97
C LEU A 534 -4.37 10.42 25.57
N VAL A 535 -4.77 9.45 24.76
CA VAL A 535 -4.92 8.04 25.15
C VAL A 535 -3.60 7.30 25.00
N LYS A 536 -2.94 7.50 23.85
CA LYS A 536 -1.80 6.67 23.44
C LYS A 536 -0.88 7.41 22.50
N THR A 537 0.43 7.25 22.69
CA THR A 537 1.48 7.70 21.77
C THR A 537 2.36 6.51 21.42
N LYS A 538 2.58 6.29 20.13
CA LYS A 538 3.63 5.41 19.61
C LYS A 538 4.70 6.27 18.97
N ASN A 539 5.94 6.20 19.45
CA ASN A 539 7.11 6.89 18.89
C ASN A 539 8.01 5.90 18.16
N TYR A 540 8.59 6.33 17.05
CA TYR A 540 9.43 5.51 16.17
C TYR A 540 10.85 6.10 16.07
N GLU A 541 11.85 5.26 16.28
CA GLU A 541 13.27 5.62 16.14
C GLU A 541 13.97 4.63 15.19
N TYR A 542 14.89 5.12 14.36
CA TYR A 542 15.49 4.35 13.25
C TYR A 542 17.02 4.19 13.35
N ASN A 543 17.57 4.46 14.54
CA ASN A 543 19.01 4.37 14.81
C ASN A 543 19.42 2.92 15.09
N SER A 544 20.72 2.65 14.93
CA SER A 544 21.29 1.35 15.27
C SER A 544 21.15 1.05 16.76
N PHE A 545 20.82 -0.20 17.09
CA PHE A 545 20.76 -0.65 18.47
C PHE A 545 22.14 -0.88 19.11
N THR A 546 23.21 -0.90 18.30
CA THR A 546 24.60 -1.03 18.79
C THR A 546 25.31 0.32 18.90
N ASN A 547 25.03 1.26 17.98
CA ASN A 547 25.57 2.61 18.00
C ASN A 547 24.47 3.64 17.68
N PRO A 548 23.94 4.36 18.69
CA PRO A 548 22.85 5.31 18.50
C PRO A 548 23.14 6.48 17.55
N LEU A 549 24.41 6.73 17.22
CA LEU A 549 24.80 7.75 16.24
C LEU A 549 24.60 7.29 14.80
N ASP A 550 24.46 5.99 14.55
CA ASP A 550 24.32 5.42 13.21
C ASP A 550 22.84 5.35 12.80
N GLY A 551 22.49 5.99 11.69
CA GLY A 551 21.22 5.73 11.02
C GLY A 551 21.23 4.36 10.35
N THR A 552 20.06 3.74 10.18
CA THR A 552 19.97 2.39 9.58
C THR A 552 19.22 2.32 8.26
N GLY A 553 18.94 3.47 7.64
CA GLY A 553 18.25 3.56 6.37
C GLY A 553 19.16 3.30 5.16
N PHE A 554 18.65 2.56 4.18
CA PHE A 554 19.29 2.28 2.90
C PHE A 554 18.30 2.53 1.77
N MET A 555 18.77 3.13 0.69
CA MET A 555 17.96 3.47 -0.48
C MET A 555 18.07 2.39 -1.55
N TYR A 556 16.93 2.01 -2.11
CA TYR A 556 16.83 1.02 -3.18
C TYR A 556 15.98 1.56 -4.31
N ASP A 557 16.35 1.18 -5.53
CA ASP A 557 15.55 1.43 -6.72
C ASP A 557 14.59 0.28 -6.93
N SER A 558 13.33 0.59 -7.20
CA SER A 558 12.33 -0.44 -7.44
C SER A 558 12.40 -1.01 -8.85
N GLU A 559 12.73 -0.16 -9.84
CA GLU A 559 12.75 -0.46 -11.29
C GLU A 559 13.62 0.53 -12.08
N LEU A 560 14.05 0.09 -13.26
CA LEU A 560 14.57 0.96 -14.32
C LEU A 560 13.43 1.75 -14.96
N THR A 561 13.46 3.08 -14.99
CA THR A 561 12.44 3.85 -15.75
C THR A 561 12.84 4.09 -17.21
N ASP A 562 14.14 4.02 -17.52
CA ASP A 562 14.70 4.12 -18.87
C ASP A 562 15.97 3.26 -18.93
N PRO A 563 16.10 2.32 -19.88
CA PRO A 563 17.32 1.51 -20.04
C PRO A 563 18.53 2.34 -20.50
N THR A 564 18.32 3.55 -20.99
CA THR A 564 19.33 4.48 -21.52
C THR A 564 19.55 5.73 -20.67
N ALA A 565 18.74 5.97 -19.63
CA ALA A 565 18.84 7.14 -18.75
C ALA A 565 18.75 6.78 -17.25
N LEU A 566 19.35 7.62 -16.39
CA LEU A 566 19.29 7.50 -14.94
C LEU A 566 18.01 8.15 -14.40
N SER A 567 16.91 7.41 -14.34
CA SER A 567 15.72 7.82 -13.61
C SER A 567 15.15 6.60 -12.88
N THR A 568 14.95 6.69 -11.57
CA THR A 568 14.47 5.59 -10.72
C THR A 568 13.41 6.08 -9.73
N SER A 569 12.45 5.20 -9.46
CA SER A 569 11.60 5.30 -8.27
C SER A 569 12.34 4.62 -7.13
N SER A 570 12.64 5.37 -6.07
CA SER A 570 13.43 4.86 -4.94
C SER A 570 12.63 4.80 -3.64
N PHE A 571 12.94 3.82 -2.81
CA PHE A 571 12.36 3.65 -1.48
C PHE A 571 13.44 3.35 -0.45
N ILE A 572 13.09 3.53 0.82
CA ILE A 572 14.03 3.40 1.95
C ILE A 572 13.63 2.21 2.81
N LEU A 573 14.60 1.38 3.19
CA LEU A 573 14.44 0.36 4.22
C LEU A 573 15.38 0.62 5.40
N TYR A 574 14.86 0.43 6.60
CA TYR A 574 15.58 0.58 7.86
C TYR A 574 15.90 -0.79 8.46
N LYS A 575 17.17 -1.04 8.79
CA LYS A 575 17.58 -2.28 9.47
C LYS A 575 17.10 -2.34 10.91
N ASN A 576 17.01 -1.21 11.62
CA ASN A 576 16.59 -1.15 13.01
C ASN A 576 15.48 -0.13 13.21
N VAL A 577 14.41 -0.56 13.88
CA VAL A 577 13.26 0.30 14.21
C VAL A 577 12.85 0.04 15.64
N LYS A 578 12.83 1.07 16.48
CA LYS A 578 12.30 0.98 17.85
C LYS A 578 10.97 1.71 17.92
N GLU A 579 9.93 0.98 18.30
CA GLU A 579 8.62 1.52 18.65
C GLU A 579 8.53 1.65 20.18
N THR A 580 8.26 2.85 20.70
CA THR A 580 8.02 3.07 22.14
C THR A 580 6.57 3.47 22.35
N GLU A 581 5.88 2.81 23.27
CA GLU A 581 4.48 3.08 23.55
C GLU A 581 4.29 3.78 24.91
N VAL A 582 3.53 4.87 24.90
CA VAL A 582 3.15 5.62 26.10
C VAL A 582 1.62 5.76 26.13
N SER A 583 0.95 5.21 27.15
CA SER A 583 -0.48 5.37 27.37
C SER A 583 -0.74 6.42 28.44
N GLY A 584 -1.30 7.58 28.06
CA GLY A 584 -1.36 8.75 28.93
C GLY A 584 0.04 9.18 29.39
N THR A 585 0.35 8.99 30.68
CA THR A 585 1.69 9.23 31.26
C THR A 585 2.50 7.94 31.50
N GLN A 586 1.89 6.77 31.30
CA GLN A 586 2.54 5.48 31.56
C GLN A 586 3.33 5.03 30.34
N ASN A 587 4.65 4.88 30.51
CA ASN A 587 5.50 4.22 29.52
C ASN A 587 5.26 2.70 29.60
N ASN A 588 4.80 2.09 28.52
CA ASN A 588 4.54 0.64 28.42
C ASN A 588 5.77 -0.14 27.93
N GLY A 589 6.91 0.52 27.75
CA GLY A 589 8.13 -0.06 27.23
C GLY A 589 8.28 0.16 25.73
N SER A 590 9.10 -0.69 25.10
CA SER A 590 9.43 -0.56 23.69
C SER A 590 9.52 -1.90 22.99
N ILE A 591 9.24 -1.91 21.69
CA ILE A 591 9.49 -3.03 20.79
C ILE A 591 10.64 -2.63 19.87
N GLN A 592 11.68 -3.45 19.80
CA GLN A 592 12.82 -3.28 18.90
C GLN A 592 12.71 -4.31 17.77
N TYR A 593 12.69 -3.83 16.54
CA TYR A 593 12.68 -4.64 15.33
C TYR A 593 14.05 -4.57 14.65
N SER A 594 14.62 -5.72 14.31
CA SER A 594 15.79 -5.84 13.45
C SER A 594 15.40 -6.59 12.18
N PHE A 595 15.86 -6.10 11.03
CA PHE A 595 15.52 -6.65 9.72
C PHE A 595 16.77 -6.97 8.91
N LYS A 596 16.68 -8.03 8.10
CA LYS A 596 17.56 -8.25 6.95
C LYS A 596 16.97 -7.58 5.72
N ILE A 597 17.81 -6.83 5.02
CA ILE A 597 17.43 -6.06 3.83
C ILE A 597 18.32 -6.51 2.64
N PRO A 598 18.15 -5.97 1.42
CA PRO A 598 18.93 -6.44 0.27
C PRO A 598 20.46 -6.36 0.47
N GLU A 599 20.97 -5.44 1.29
CA GLU A 599 22.41 -5.39 1.64
C GLU A 599 22.94 -6.71 2.25
N ASP A 600 22.09 -7.44 2.97
CA ASP A 600 22.48 -8.70 3.64
C ASP A 600 22.50 -9.90 2.68
N TYR A 601 22.05 -9.70 1.44
CA TYR A 601 21.91 -10.72 0.40
C TYR A 601 22.57 -10.27 -0.89
N LYS A 602 23.87 -9.97 -0.85
CA LYS A 602 24.66 -9.67 -2.06
C LYS A 602 25.50 -10.86 -2.51
N ASP A 603 25.58 -11.07 -3.81
CA ASP A 603 26.60 -11.96 -4.38
C ASP A 603 27.98 -11.26 -4.45
N ALA A 604 29.01 -11.99 -4.89
CA ALA A 604 30.37 -11.46 -5.03
C ALA A 604 30.50 -10.32 -6.06
N ASN A 605 29.52 -10.18 -6.96
CA ASN A 605 29.46 -9.11 -7.96
C ASN A 605 28.63 -7.91 -7.48
N GLY A 606 28.05 -7.97 -6.28
CA GLY A 606 27.20 -6.93 -5.71
C GLY A 606 25.74 -6.97 -6.17
N ASN A 607 25.30 -8.02 -6.89
CA ASN A 607 23.89 -8.21 -7.23
C ASN A 607 23.08 -8.54 -5.98
N TYR A 608 21.88 -7.99 -5.89
CA TYR A 608 20.95 -8.29 -4.80
C TYR A 608 20.26 -9.63 -5.04
N LEU A 609 20.60 -10.66 -4.30
CA LEU A 609 19.92 -11.95 -4.36
C LEU A 609 18.51 -11.83 -3.77
N PHE A 610 17.53 -12.49 -4.40
CA PHE A 610 16.17 -12.63 -3.89
C PHE A 610 15.46 -11.30 -3.56
N PHE A 611 15.72 -10.27 -4.37
CA PHE A 611 15.21 -8.91 -4.13
C PHE A 611 13.68 -8.85 -4.04
N ASN A 612 12.94 -9.73 -4.72
CA ASN A 612 11.48 -9.84 -4.58
C ASN A 612 11.01 -10.08 -3.13
N LEU A 613 11.84 -10.71 -2.29
CA LEU A 613 11.57 -10.92 -0.86
C LEU A 613 12.25 -9.86 0.00
N THR A 614 13.54 -9.60 -0.23
CA THR A 614 14.36 -8.75 0.64
C THR A 614 14.00 -7.27 0.54
N SER A 615 13.42 -6.82 -0.58
CA SER A 615 12.85 -5.47 -0.74
C SER A 615 11.68 -5.16 0.20
N GLN A 616 11.08 -6.18 0.82
CA GLN A 616 10.04 -6.00 1.85
C GLN A 616 10.61 -6.01 3.27
N ALA A 617 11.93 -6.17 3.42
CA ALA A 617 12.66 -6.37 4.68
C ALA A 617 12.21 -7.62 5.46
N LEU A 618 13.09 -8.61 5.60
CA LEU A 618 12.81 -9.83 6.33
C LEU A 618 13.06 -9.60 7.84
N MET A 619 12.06 -9.86 8.68
CA MET A 619 12.19 -9.74 10.13
C MET A 619 13.29 -10.66 10.64
N GLU A 620 14.36 -10.16 11.24
CA GLU A 620 15.42 -10.97 11.83
C GLU A 620 15.15 -11.24 13.31
N LYS A 621 14.72 -10.19 14.02
CA LYS A 621 14.55 -10.21 15.47
C LYS A 621 13.53 -9.19 15.92
N LYS A 622 12.68 -9.58 16.88
CA LYS A 622 11.74 -8.72 17.59
C LYS A 622 11.96 -8.85 19.09
N GLU A 623 12.23 -7.74 19.77
CA GLU A 623 12.48 -7.70 21.22
C GLU A 623 11.46 -6.79 21.89
N VAL A 624 10.68 -7.32 22.84
CA VAL A 624 9.74 -6.55 23.66
C VAL A 624 10.41 -6.27 25.00
N LEU A 625 10.58 -4.99 25.33
CA LEU A 625 11.21 -4.52 26.55
C LEU A 625 10.18 -3.79 27.40
N ASN A 626 10.28 -3.93 28.73
CA ASN A 626 9.46 -3.15 29.66
C ASN A 626 9.93 -1.69 29.75
N SER A 627 9.23 -0.88 30.55
CA SER A 627 9.54 0.54 30.77
C SER A 627 10.92 0.82 31.37
N SER A 628 11.54 -0.16 32.01
CA SER A 628 12.90 -0.07 32.57
C SER A 628 13.97 -0.56 31.58
N GLY A 629 13.60 -0.89 30.34
CA GLY A 629 14.50 -1.41 29.32
C GLY A 629 14.90 -2.88 29.53
N GLN A 630 14.18 -3.63 30.35
CA GLN A 630 14.44 -5.05 30.55
C GLN A 630 13.65 -5.90 29.55
N LEU A 631 14.34 -6.81 28.87
CA LEU A 631 13.75 -7.75 27.91
C LEU A 631 12.69 -8.63 28.57
N GLN A 632 11.47 -8.63 28.01
CA GLN A 632 10.34 -9.47 28.40
C GLN A 632 10.14 -10.63 27.42
N GLU A 633 10.24 -10.35 26.12
CA GLU A 633 10.05 -11.33 25.06
C GLU A 633 11.07 -11.08 23.94
N LYS A 634 11.60 -12.15 23.35
CA LYS A 634 12.47 -12.10 22.19
C LYS A 634 12.04 -13.16 21.19
N THR A 635 11.75 -12.73 19.97
CA THR A 635 11.47 -13.60 18.83
C THR A 635 12.60 -13.46 17.81
N GLU A 636 13.22 -14.58 17.43
CA GLU A 636 14.29 -14.64 16.43
C GLU A 636 13.84 -15.46 15.22
N TYR A 637 14.22 -15.00 14.03
CA TYR A 637 13.82 -15.61 12.78
C TYR A 637 15.04 -16.03 11.95
N GLU A 638 15.07 -17.29 11.57
CA GLU A 638 16.04 -17.85 10.64
C GLU A 638 15.35 -18.19 9.32
N TYR A 639 15.99 -17.91 8.19
CA TYR A 639 15.46 -18.16 6.86
C TYR A 639 16.47 -18.93 6.01
N THR A 640 16.00 -19.93 5.27
CA THR A 640 16.70 -20.44 4.08
C THR A 640 15.91 -20.05 2.85
N ILE A 641 16.55 -19.31 1.96
CA ILE A 641 15.96 -18.79 0.73
C ILE A 641 16.69 -19.42 -0.45
N ASN A 642 15.92 -19.89 -1.43
CA ASN A 642 16.46 -20.41 -2.68
C ASN A 642 15.86 -19.66 -3.88
N ALA A 643 16.55 -19.71 -5.01
CA ALA A 643 16.00 -19.26 -6.27
C ALA A 643 14.75 -20.07 -6.64
N ILE A 644 13.73 -19.41 -7.20
CA ILE A 644 12.56 -20.10 -7.74
C ILE A 644 13.01 -20.94 -8.94
N PRO A 645 12.73 -22.26 -8.97
CA PRO A 645 13.12 -23.11 -10.09
C PRO A 645 12.58 -22.58 -11.44
N GLY A 646 13.48 -22.37 -12.41
CA GLY A 646 13.14 -21.91 -13.75
C GLY A 646 12.80 -20.42 -13.87
N ALA A 647 12.93 -19.63 -12.81
CA ALA A 647 12.69 -18.19 -12.90
C ALA A 647 13.82 -17.47 -13.66
N SER A 648 13.44 -16.46 -14.44
CA SER A 648 14.38 -15.57 -15.14
C SER A 648 14.90 -14.48 -14.20
N GLY A 649 16.06 -13.93 -14.52
CA GLY A 649 16.57 -12.73 -13.84
C GLY A 649 15.73 -11.48 -14.18
N HIS A 650 15.84 -10.46 -13.34
CA HIS A 650 15.28 -9.14 -13.54
C HIS A 650 16.31 -8.04 -13.26
N ALA A 651 16.39 -7.03 -14.12
CA ALA A 651 17.25 -5.87 -13.93
C ALA A 651 16.61 -4.83 -12.99
N LEU A 652 17.35 -4.37 -11.99
CA LEU A 652 16.93 -3.31 -11.05
C LEU A 652 17.48 -1.94 -11.44
N SER A 653 18.73 -1.90 -11.87
CA SER A 653 19.41 -0.71 -12.37
C SER A 653 20.39 -1.11 -13.48
N SER A 654 21.08 -0.15 -14.10
CA SER A 654 22.10 -0.42 -15.11
C SER A 654 23.26 -1.31 -14.59
N ASN A 655 23.41 -1.46 -13.26
CA ASN A 655 24.50 -2.19 -12.63
C ASN A 655 24.04 -3.37 -11.76
N TYR A 656 22.74 -3.56 -11.51
CA TYR A 656 22.22 -4.56 -10.56
C TYR A 656 21.08 -5.37 -11.15
N SER A 657 21.10 -6.67 -10.86
CA SER A 657 20.03 -7.61 -11.22
C SER A 657 19.74 -8.59 -10.09
N TYR A 658 18.65 -9.34 -10.19
CA TYR A 658 18.35 -10.45 -9.27
C TYR A 658 17.61 -11.60 -9.96
N ILE A 659 17.68 -12.80 -9.37
CA ILE A 659 16.77 -13.90 -9.67
C ILE A 659 15.79 -14.01 -8.50
N PRO A 660 14.47 -14.06 -8.73
CA PRO A 660 13.50 -14.11 -7.64
C PRO A 660 13.67 -15.39 -6.82
N GLY A 661 13.54 -15.24 -5.51
CA GLY A 661 13.64 -16.31 -4.53
C GLY A 661 12.30 -16.63 -3.87
N PHE A 662 12.27 -17.79 -3.22
CA PHE A 662 11.21 -18.18 -2.29
C PHE A 662 11.84 -18.62 -0.97
N VAL A 663 11.10 -18.43 0.12
CA VAL A 663 11.50 -18.94 1.43
C VAL A 663 11.22 -20.44 1.45
N GLN A 664 12.26 -21.27 1.56
CA GLN A 664 12.13 -22.72 1.66
C GLN A 664 11.91 -23.18 3.11
N TYR A 665 12.58 -22.51 4.05
CA TYR A 665 12.54 -22.86 5.46
C TYR A 665 12.51 -21.59 6.30
N THR A 666 11.68 -21.61 7.34
CA THR A 666 11.72 -20.64 8.43
C THR A 666 11.85 -21.33 9.76
N LYS A 667 12.53 -20.68 10.70
CA LYS A 667 12.48 -21.05 12.12
C LYS A 667 12.28 -19.82 12.95
N GLU A 668 11.20 -19.82 13.70
CA GLU A 668 10.88 -18.82 14.70
C GLU A 668 11.24 -19.38 16.07
N THR A 669 12.10 -18.68 16.83
CA THR A 669 12.41 -19.03 18.22
C THR A 669 11.90 -17.91 19.12
N ASN A 670 10.88 -18.20 19.92
CA ASN A 670 10.33 -17.27 20.90
C ASN A 670 10.86 -17.59 22.30
N THR A 671 11.37 -16.58 23.00
CA THR A 671 11.83 -16.64 24.39
C THR A 671 11.04 -15.66 25.24
N VAL A 672 10.22 -16.15 26.17
CA VAL A 672 9.49 -15.34 27.16
C VAL A 672 10.23 -15.39 28.50
N LYS A 673 10.53 -14.22 29.07
CA LYS A 673 11.29 -14.09 30.33
C LYS A 673 10.38 -14.06 31.55
N TYR A 674 10.79 -14.76 32.62
CA TYR A 674 10.17 -14.73 33.95
C TYR A 674 11.27 -14.46 34.99
N GLY A 675 11.62 -13.18 35.19
CA GLY A 675 12.80 -12.81 35.98
C GLY A 675 14.10 -13.22 35.27
N ALA A 676 14.95 -14.01 35.93
CA ALA A 676 16.22 -14.47 35.36
C ALA A 676 16.08 -15.71 34.45
N SER A 677 14.96 -16.46 34.55
CA SER A 677 14.67 -17.62 33.71
C SER A 677 13.90 -17.22 32.44
N GLY A 678 13.90 -18.10 31.44
CA GLY A 678 13.11 -17.91 30.23
C GLY A 678 12.53 -19.23 29.73
N GLN A 679 11.30 -19.19 29.22
CA GLN A 679 10.69 -20.29 28.49
C GLN A 679 10.96 -20.09 27.01
N VAL A 680 11.39 -21.14 26.32
CA VAL A 680 11.72 -21.10 24.89
C VAL A 680 10.77 -22.02 24.15
N THR A 681 10.14 -21.51 23.10
CA THR A 681 9.38 -22.30 22.12
C THR A 681 9.97 -22.05 20.75
N SER A 682 10.01 -23.06 19.89
CA SER A 682 10.45 -22.88 18.51
C SER A 682 9.44 -23.48 17.54
N ASN A 683 9.16 -22.77 16.45
CA ASN A 683 8.35 -23.24 15.34
C ASN A 683 9.19 -23.26 14.07
N GLU A 684 9.38 -24.43 13.48
CA GLU A 684 10.08 -24.63 12.22
C GLU A 684 9.04 -24.88 11.12
N VAL A 685 9.18 -24.28 9.94
CA VAL A 685 8.27 -24.46 8.80
C VAL A 685 9.05 -24.73 7.54
N VAL A 686 8.62 -25.71 6.76
CA VAL A 686 9.12 -25.99 5.41
C VAL A 686 8.03 -25.67 4.39
N ILE A 687 8.42 -24.93 3.35
CA ILE A 687 7.54 -24.44 2.30
C ILE A 687 7.91 -25.12 0.97
N SER A 688 6.89 -25.55 0.21
CA SER A 688 7.11 -26.18 -1.08
C SER A 688 7.53 -25.15 -2.15
N PRO A 689 8.56 -25.45 -2.98
CA PRO A 689 8.93 -24.61 -4.12
C PRO A 689 7.84 -24.55 -5.20
N ASP A 690 6.87 -25.47 -5.18
CA ASP A 690 5.94 -25.65 -6.28
C ASP A 690 4.69 -24.76 -6.15
N ASN A 691 4.20 -24.56 -4.93
CA ASN A 691 2.99 -23.77 -4.64
C ASN A 691 3.19 -22.68 -3.56
N PHE A 692 4.39 -22.58 -2.98
CA PHE A 692 4.73 -21.70 -1.85
C PHE A 692 3.83 -21.86 -0.62
N GLN A 693 3.29 -23.06 -0.42
CA GLN A 693 2.52 -23.41 0.77
C GLN A 693 3.35 -24.22 1.76
N GLN A 694 2.97 -24.14 3.03
CA GLN A 694 3.54 -24.95 4.10
C GLN A 694 3.26 -26.43 3.85
N ILE A 695 4.32 -27.23 3.75
CA ILE A 695 4.24 -28.70 3.64
C ILE A 695 4.63 -29.41 4.94
N SER A 696 5.35 -28.73 5.82
CA SER A 696 5.70 -29.24 7.14
C SER A 696 5.80 -28.11 8.15
N SER A 697 5.38 -28.36 9.40
CA SER A 697 5.72 -27.54 10.56
C SER A 697 6.08 -28.40 11.76
N LYS A 698 6.96 -27.90 12.61
CA LYS A 698 7.36 -28.53 13.87
C LYS A 698 7.41 -27.48 14.98
N LEU A 699 6.48 -27.58 15.91
CA LEU A 699 6.44 -26.78 17.13
C LEU A 699 7.10 -27.57 18.27
N THR A 700 8.14 -27.00 18.87
CA THR A 700 8.73 -27.50 20.12
C THR A 700 8.30 -26.57 21.25
N THR A 701 7.58 -27.11 22.23
CA THR A 701 7.08 -26.36 23.39
C THR A 701 8.19 -26.14 24.42
N HIS A 702 7.92 -25.29 25.42
CA HIS A 702 8.87 -25.02 26.49
C HIS A 702 9.16 -26.24 27.40
N ASN A 703 8.33 -27.28 27.34
CA ASN A 703 8.55 -28.53 28.08
C ASN A 703 9.33 -29.56 27.26
N GLY A 704 9.65 -29.27 26.00
CA GLY A 704 10.30 -30.20 25.08
C GLY A 704 9.33 -31.09 24.30
N ASP A 705 8.01 -30.96 24.51
CA ASP A 705 7.02 -31.66 23.68
C ASP A 705 7.06 -31.14 22.24
N ILE A 706 6.93 -32.05 21.28
CA ILE A 706 7.02 -31.76 19.86
C ILE A 706 5.68 -32.05 19.20
N GLN A 707 5.10 -31.05 18.54
CA GLN A 707 3.96 -31.20 17.66
C GLN A 707 4.40 -30.99 16.21
N GLU A 708 4.11 -31.95 15.34
CA GLU A 708 4.45 -31.88 13.92
C GLU A 708 3.19 -31.92 13.06
N THR A 709 3.17 -31.15 11.98
CA THR A 709 2.11 -31.21 10.98
C THR A 709 2.74 -31.34 9.61
N SER A 710 2.29 -32.30 8.79
CA SER A 710 2.64 -32.37 7.37
C SER A 710 1.40 -32.24 6.50
N THR A 711 1.48 -31.42 5.46
CA THR A 711 0.37 -31.14 4.55
C THR A 711 0.76 -31.47 3.12
N LYS A 712 -0.14 -32.13 2.39
CA LYS A 712 0.00 -32.41 0.96
C LYS A 712 -1.08 -31.67 0.17
N TYR A 713 -0.69 -31.21 -1.00
CA TYR A 713 -1.51 -30.48 -1.96
C TYR A 713 -1.66 -31.27 -3.26
N ALA A 714 -2.35 -30.69 -4.24
CA ALA A 714 -2.62 -31.34 -5.53
C ALA A 714 -1.34 -31.83 -6.24
N LEU A 715 -0.25 -31.07 -6.17
CA LEU A 715 1.03 -31.43 -6.79
C LEU A 715 1.70 -32.63 -6.12
N ASP A 716 1.69 -32.69 -4.78
CA ASP A 716 2.25 -33.82 -4.01
C ASP A 716 1.51 -35.14 -4.27
N LEU A 717 0.22 -35.05 -4.58
CA LEU A 717 -0.66 -36.18 -4.88
C LEU A 717 -0.83 -36.46 -6.39
N ALA A 718 -0.18 -35.67 -7.24
CA ALA A 718 -0.32 -35.72 -8.70
C ALA A 718 -1.79 -35.64 -9.19
N ASP A 719 -2.65 -34.87 -8.51
CA ASP A 719 -4.03 -34.63 -8.93
C ASP A 719 -4.07 -33.67 -10.13
N THR A 720 -3.94 -34.24 -11.33
CA THR A 720 -3.93 -33.48 -12.60
C THR A 720 -5.15 -32.60 -12.79
N ARG A 721 -6.33 -32.96 -12.24
CA ARG A 721 -7.55 -32.19 -12.40
C ARG A 721 -7.46 -30.88 -11.63
N LEU A 722 -7.08 -30.96 -10.36
CA LEU A 722 -6.88 -29.78 -9.50
C LEU A 722 -5.67 -28.94 -9.95
N ILE A 723 -4.58 -29.58 -10.37
CA ILE A 723 -3.40 -28.89 -10.93
C ILE A 723 -3.78 -28.08 -12.17
N ASN A 724 -4.54 -28.66 -13.12
CA ASN A 724 -4.95 -27.97 -14.34
C ASN A 724 -5.88 -26.78 -14.07
N ALA A 725 -6.68 -26.86 -13.00
CA ALA A 725 -7.53 -25.77 -12.50
C ALA A 725 -6.75 -24.74 -11.65
N ASN A 726 -5.44 -24.91 -11.48
CA ASN A 726 -4.58 -24.11 -10.61
C ASN A 726 -4.98 -24.12 -9.12
N MET A 727 -5.70 -25.15 -8.66
CA MET A 727 -6.05 -25.36 -7.26
C MET A 727 -4.87 -26.01 -6.50
N ILE A 728 -3.74 -25.33 -6.47
CA ILE A 728 -2.47 -25.84 -5.96
C ILE A 728 -2.21 -25.51 -4.49
N SER A 729 -3.00 -24.62 -3.87
CA SER A 729 -2.88 -24.24 -2.45
C SER A 729 -3.95 -24.85 -1.55
N VAL A 730 -4.91 -25.60 -2.11
CA VAL A 730 -5.96 -26.27 -1.33
C VAL A 730 -5.39 -27.52 -0.64
N PRO A 731 -5.41 -27.61 0.71
CA PRO A 731 -4.88 -28.77 1.41
C PRO A 731 -5.75 -30.01 1.17
N LEU A 732 -5.12 -31.11 0.78
CA LEU A 732 -5.80 -32.38 0.45
C LEU A 732 -5.58 -33.46 1.50
N GLU A 733 -4.42 -33.47 2.16
CA GLU A 733 -4.10 -34.38 3.25
C GLU A 733 -3.29 -33.63 4.31
N THR A 734 -3.66 -33.80 5.58
CA THR A 734 -2.94 -33.23 6.73
C THR A 734 -2.74 -34.32 7.76
N VAL A 735 -1.49 -34.51 8.21
CA VAL A 735 -1.12 -35.44 9.28
C VAL A 735 -0.56 -34.64 10.43
N THR A 736 -1.10 -34.83 11.62
CA THR A 736 -0.59 -34.22 12.87
C THR A 736 -0.02 -35.31 13.77
N LYS A 737 1.16 -35.05 14.32
CA LYS A 737 1.86 -35.92 15.28
C LYS A 737 2.16 -35.18 16.57
N GLU A 738 2.22 -35.92 17.66
CA GLU A 738 2.72 -35.46 18.95
C GLU A 738 3.76 -36.45 19.45
N ASN A 739 4.95 -35.93 19.77
CA ASN A 739 6.10 -36.71 20.23
C ASN A 739 6.39 -37.93 19.33
N GLY A 740 6.25 -37.74 18.01
CA GLY A 740 6.47 -38.74 16.96
C GLY A 740 5.30 -39.68 16.67
N SER A 741 4.27 -39.71 17.53
CA SER A 741 3.08 -40.54 17.34
C SER A 741 2.01 -39.79 16.56
N ILE A 742 1.37 -40.45 15.59
CA ILE A 742 0.28 -39.84 14.79
C ILE A 742 -0.94 -39.65 15.71
N LEU A 743 -1.40 -38.41 15.81
CA LEU A 743 -2.64 -38.08 16.51
C LEU A 743 -3.84 -38.12 15.57
N ALA A 744 -3.68 -37.56 14.38
CA ALA A 744 -4.75 -37.47 13.40
C ALA A 744 -4.20 -37.38 11.97
N THR A 745 -4.89 -38.03 11.04
CA THR A 745 -4.77 -37.77 9.60
C THR A 745 -6.14 -37.33 9.11
N SER A 746 -6.21 -36.23 8.36
CA SER A 746 -7.41 -35.75 7.68
C SER A 746 -7.15 -35.69 6.18
N LYS A 747 -8.10 -36.16 5.36
CA LYS A 747 -8.05 -36.08 3.90
C LYS A 747 -9.34 -35.49 3.37
N THR A 748 -9.24 -34.48 2.51
CA THR A 748 -10.37 -33.91 1.79
C THR A 748 -10.36 -34.44 0.36
N LEU A 749 -11.43 -35.10 -0.06
CA LEU A 749 -11.54 -35.66 -1.41
C LEU A 749 -12.32 -34.72 -2.33
N PHE A 750 -11.94 -34.71 -3.61
CA PHE A 750 -12.60 -34.01 -4.71
C PHE A 750 -13.00 -35.01 -5.80
N GLY A 751 -13.84 -35.98 -5.42
CA GLY A 751 -14.11 -37.18 -6.21
C GLY A 751 -15.07 -37.01 -7.41
N ASP A 752 -15.82 -35.91 -7.47
CA ASP A 752 -16.77 -35.65 -8.55
C ASP A 752 -16.08 -34.89 -9.69
N THR A 753 -16.14 -35.44 -10.90
CA THR A 753 -15.52 -34.84 -12.09
C THR A 753 -16.29 -33.66 -12.68
N SER A 754 -17.55 -33.46 -12.28
CA SER A 754 -18.42 -32.39 -12.79
C SER A 754 -18.17 -31.03 -12.14
N HIS A 755 -17.56 -30.99 -10.95
CA HIS A 755 -17.31 -29.76 -10.21
C HIS A 755 -16.03 -29.83 -9.36
N PHE A 756 -15.59 -28.69 -8.84
CA PHE A 756 -14.36 -28.57 -8.04
C PHE A 756 -14.60 -28.44 -6.53
N TYR A 757 -15.82 -28.71 -6.06
CA TYR A 757 -16.13 -28.74 -4.63
C TYR A 757 -15.69 -30.06 -3.97
N PRO A 758 -15.39 -30.04 -2.65
CA PRO A 758 -15.13 -31.25 -1.87
C PRO A 758 -16.30 -32.25 -1.96
N THR A 759 -16.00 -33.55 -1.89
CA THR A 759 -17.01 -34.62 -1.87
C THR A 759 -17.05 -35.37 -0.55
N SER A 760 -15.94 -35.42 0.19
CA SER A 760 -15.91 -36.04 1.51
C SER A 760 -14.67 -35.64 2.32
N VAL A 761 -14.74 -35.88 3.63
CA VAL A 761 -13.60 -35.80 4.55
C VAL A 761 -13.41 -37.17 5.20
N ILE A 762 -12.19 -37.70 5.10
CA ILE A 762 -11.75 -38.95 5.74
C ILE A 762 -10.80 -38.60 6.87
N VAL A 763 -11.03 -39.15 8.06
CA VAL A 763 -10.14 -38.98 9.21
C VAL A 763 -9.73 -40.35 9.75
N THR A 764 -8.50 -40.50 10.22
CA THR A 764 -8.07 -41.71 10.94
C THR A 764 -8.48 -41.64 12.41
N ASP A 765 -9.08 -42.71 12.93
CA ASP A 765 -9.36 -42.84 14.37
C ASP A 765 -8.05 -42.98 15.20
N LEU A 766 -8.19 -43.07 16.54
CA LEU A 766 -7.04 -43.28 17.44
C LEU A 766 -6.31 -44.63 17.18
N ALA A 767 -7.00 -45.60 16.57
CA ALA A 767 -6.43 -46.88 16.15
C ALA A 767 -5.83 -46.84 14.73
N GLN A 768 -5.77 -45.65 14.12
CA GLN A 768 -5.25 -45.38 12.77
C GLN A 768 -6.05 -46.01 11.62
N ASN A 769 -7.32 -46.35 11.84
CA ASN A 769 -8.22 -46.80 10.78
C ASN A 769 -8.84 -45.59 10.07
N PRO A 770 -8.79 -45.50 8.74
CA PRO A 770 -9.44 -44.41 8.01
C PRO A 770 -10.96 -44.57 8.03
N GLU A 771 -11.66 -43.50 8.42
CA GLU A 771 -13.12 -43.43 8.44
C GLU A 771 -13.61 -42.17 7.70
N THR A 772 -14.61 -42.33 6.83
CA THR A 772 -15.32 -41.18 6.24
C THR A 772 -16.15 -40.51 7.33
N GLN A 773 -15.76 -39.31 7.76
CA GLN A 773 -16.47 -38.56 8.80
C GLN A 773 -17.71 -37.86 8.26
N MET A 774 -17.63 -37.37 7.02
CA MET A 774 -18.70 -36.63 6.36
C MET A 774 -18.58 -36.75 4.83
N THR A 775 -19.72 -36.82 4.15
CA THR A 775 -19.82 -36.65 2.70
C THR A 775 -20.59 -35.37 2.37
N PHE A 776 -20.17 -34.73 1.28
CA PHE A 776 -20.82 -33.56 0.69
C PHE A 776 -21.50 -34.03 -0.59
N ASP A 777 -22.77 -34.42 -0.47
CA ASP A 777 -23.41 -35.31 -1.45
C ASP A 777 -23.97 -34.57 -2.66
N VAL A 778 -24.48 -33.35 -2.44
CA VAL A 778 -25.20 -32.59 -3.46
C VAL A 778 -24.85 -31.11 -3.36
N TYR A 779 -24.48 -30.53 -4.49
CA TYR A 779 -24.34 -29.09 -4.70
C TYR A 779 -25.39 -28.61 -5.70
N ASP A 780 -25.86 -27.38 -5.55
CA ASP A 780 -26.72 -26.74 -6.55
C ASP A 780 -25.91 -26.10 -7.69
N SER A 781 -26.60 -25.50 -8.65
CA SER A 781 -26.00 -24.82 -9.81
C SER A 781 -25.24 -23.52 -9.47
N LYS A 782 -25.24 -23.10 -8.21
CA LYS A 782 -24.47 -21.95 -7.69
C LYS A 782 -23.31 -22.39 -6.81
N GLY A 783 -23.11 -23.70 -6.63
CA GLY A 783 -22.08 -24.25 -5.75
C GLY A 783 -22.47 -24.29 -4.29
N ASN A 784 -23.72 -24.02 -3.93
CA ASN A 784 -24.15 -24.14 -2.55
C ASN A 784 -24.29 -25.62 -2.18
N LEU A 785 -23.86 -25.97 -0.98
CA LEU A 785 -24.01 -27.30 -0.42
C LEU A 785 -25.49 -27.54 -0.04
N VAL A 786 -26.13 -28.47 -0.73
CA VAL A 786 -27.55 -28.84 -0.55
C VAL A 786 -27.69 -30.02 0.41
N GLN A 787 -26.76 -30.96 0.42
CA GLN A 787 -26.84 -32.13 1.29
C GLN A 787 -25.47 -32.53 1.84
N ILE A 788 -25.43 -32.76 3.15
CA ILE A 788 -24.34 -33.48 3.82
C ILE A 788 -24.86 -34.77 4.41
N THR A 789 -24.02 -35.80 4.50
CA THR A 789 -24.31 -37.01 5.25
C THR A 789 -23.17 -37.29 6.23
N ASP A 790 -23.51 -37.48 7.51
CA ASP A 790 -22.54 -37.83 8.55
C ASP A 790 -22.13 -39.31 8.46
N LYS A 791 -21.11 -39.71 9.23
CA LYS A 791 -20.66 -41.10 9.30
C LYS A 791 -21.74 -42.10 9.74
N ALA A 792 -22.75 -41.65 10.49
CA ALA A 792 -23.85 -42.49 10.95
C ALA A 792 -24.94 -42.67 9.85
N GLY A 793 -24.78 -42.03 8.70
CA GLY A 793 -25.71 -42.07 7.59
C GLY A 793 -26.86 -41.07 7.70
N ASN A 794 -26.82 -40.14 8.67
CA ASN A 794 -27.83 -39.12 8.80
C ASN A 794 -27.54 -37.98 7.82
N SER A 795 -28.49 -37.73 6.92
CA SER A 795 -28.39 -36.62 5.99
C SER A 795 -28.97 -35.33 6.58
N VAL A 796 -28.38 -34.20 6.26
CA VAL A 796 -28.98 -32.88 6.48
C VAL A 796 -29.12 -32.21 5.13
N THR A 797 -30.36 -31.93 4.74
CA THR A 797 -30.68 -31.26 3.48
C THR A 797 -31.02 -29.79 3.74
N THR A 798 -30.32 -28.89 3.06
CA THR A 798 -30.56 -27.44 3.06
C THR A 798 -31.29 -27.03 1.79
N ILE A 799 -32.44 -26.38 1.95
CA ILE A 799 -33.19 -25.79 0.83
C ILE A 799 -32.77 -24.32 0.70
N TRP A 800 -32.29 -23.96 -0.48
CA TRP A 800 -31.84 -22.61 -0.80
C TRP A 800 -32.92 -21.84 -1.56
N GLY A 801 -33.30 -20.68 -1.02
CA GLY A 801 -34.25 -19.73 -1.61
C GLY A 801 -33.55 -18.44 -2.04
N TYR A 802 -34.33 -17.39 -2.31
CA TYR A 802 -33.81 -16.07 -2.71
C TYR A 802 -32.87 -16.17 -3.92
N TYR A 803 -33.29 -16.89 -4.95
CA TYR A 803 -32.48 -17.25 -6.13
C TYR A 803 -31.21 -18.04 -5.78
N GLN A 804 -31.33 -18.99 -4.84
CA GLN A 804 -30.24 -19.84 -4.35
C GLN A 804 -29.12 -19.04 -3.68
N THR A 805 -29.48 -18.03 -2.90
CA THR A 805 -28.51 -17.19 -2.19
C THR A 805 -28.61 -17.30 -0.68
N LEU A 806 -29.73 -17.75 -0.13
CA LEU A 806 -29.94 -17.85 1.31
C LEU A 806 -30.65 -19.16 1.67
N PRO A 807 -30.28 -19.83 2.79
CA PRO A 807 -30.92 -21.07 3.21
C PRO A 807 -32.28 -20.78 3.87
N ILE A 808 -33.37 -21.28 3.28
CA ILE A 808 -34.74 -21.05 3.78
C ILE A 808 -35.27 -22.20 4.62
N ALA A 809 -34.69 -23.40 4.49
CA ALA A 809 -35.02 -24.55 5.33
C ALA A 809 -33.82 -25.47 5.53
N GLN A 810 -33.74 -26.11 6.69
CA GLN A 810 -32.82 -27.20 6.98
C GLN A 810 -33.64 -28.40 7.49
N ILE A 811 -33.50 -29.54 6.83
CA ILE A 811 -34.28 -30.76 7.05
C ILE A 811 -33.33 -31.87 7.46
N THR A 812 -33.37 -32.25 8.73
CA THR A 812 -32.52 -33.30 9.30
C THR A 812 -33.14 -34.68 9.09
N GLY A 813 -32.35 -35.64 8.61
CA GLY A 813 -32.74 -37.02 8.36
C GLY A 813 -33.27 -37.31 6.94
N ALA A 814 -33.56 -36.29 6.14
CA ALA A 814 -34.06 -36.47 4.77
C ALA A 814 -32.93 -36.30 3.75
N LYS A 815 -32.90 -37.18 2.73
CA LYS A 815 -32.08 -37.00 1.52
C LYS A 815 -32.81 -36.12 0.52
N TYR A 816 -32.06 -35.25 -0.17
CA TYR A 816 -32.57 -34.36 -1.20
C TYR A 816 -33.32 -35.11 -2.30
N SER A 817 -32.80 -36.25 -2.76
CA SER A 817 -33.46 -37.09 -3.78
C SER A 817 -34.88 -37.54 -3.41
N ASN A 818 -35.18 -37.65 -2.12
CA ASN A 818 -36.47 -38.14 -1.63
C ASN A 818 -37.49 -37.00 -1.49
N ILE A 819 -37.03 -35.75 -1.40
CA ILE A 819 -37.87 -34.60 -1.07
C ILE A 819 -37.90 -33.54 -2.17
N ALA A 820 -36.97 -33.56 -3.14
CA ALA A 820 -36.82 -32.51 -4.16
C ALA A 820 -38.08 -32.26 -5.01
N SER A 821 -38.96 -33.26 -5.15
CA SER A 821 -40.21 -33.18 -5.91
C SER A 821 -41.44 -32.79 -5.08
N ILE A 822 -41.28 -32.51 -3.78
CA ILE A 822 -42.39 -32.08 -2.92
C ILE A 822 -42.82 -30.65 -3.29
N SER A 823 -44.11 -30.47 -3.54
CA SER A 823 -44.67 -29.20 -4.04
C SER A 823 -44.55 -28.05 -3.05
N THR A 824 -44.61 -28.30 -1.74
CA THR A 824 -44.43 -27.27 -0.70
C THR A 824 -43.00 -26.73 -0.66
N ILE A 825 -41.98 -27.54 -1.00
CA ILE A 825 -40.60 -27.09 -1.15
C ILE A 825 -40.49 -26.12 -2.34
N ALA A 826 -41.02 -26.49 -3.50
CA ALA A 826 -41.03 -25.63 -4.68
C ALA A 826 -41.81 -24.32 -4.45
N ALA A 827 -42.92 -24.38 -3.71
CA ALA A 827 -43.71 -23.22 -3.32
C ALA A 827 -42.94 -22.28 -2.39
N ALA A 828 -42.23 -22.82 -1.39
CA ALA A 828 -41.39 -22.02 -0.49
C ALA A 828 -40.24 -21.33 -1.23
N ILE A 829 -39.57 -22.02 -2.15
CA ILE A 829 -38.54 -21.41 -3.01
C ILE A 829 -39.14 -20.27 -3.84
N THR A 830 -40.27 -20.51 -4.50
CA THR A 830 -40.94 -19.49 -5.34
C THR A 830 -41.36 -18.27 -4.51
N ALA A 831 -41.94 -18.49 -3.33
CA ALA A 831 -42.32 -17.42 -2.43
C ALA A 831 -41.10 -16.63 -1.93
N SER A 832 -39.96 -17.31 -1.68
CA SER A 832 -38.73 -16.64 -1.26
C SER A 832 -38.12 -15.77 -2.36
N ASN A 833 -38.27 -16.19 -3.62
CA ASN A 833 -37.83 -15.39 -4.76
C ASN A 833 -38.72 -14.15 -4.94
N ALA A 834 -40.04 -14.31 -4.77
CA ALA A 834 -40.98 -13.19 -4.82
C ALA A 834 -40.77 -12.20 -3.66
N ASP A 835 -40.40 -12.70 -2.48
CA ASP A 835 -40.00 -11.90 -1.32
C ASP A 835 -38.69 -11.13 -1.58
N ALA A 836 -37.69 -11.79 -2.15
CA ALA A 836 -36.47 -11.13 -2.61
C ALA A 836 -36.77 -9.97 -3.56
N ASP A 837 -37.70 -10.17 -4.51
CA ASP A 837 -38.10 -9.16 -5.50
C ASP A 837 -38.88 -8.00 -4.90
N ASN A 838 -39.68 -8.27 -3.86
CA ASN A 838 -40.46 -7.27 -3.15
C ASN A 838 -40.75 -7.74 -1.71
N PRO A 839 -40.15 -7.11 -0.69
CA PRO A 839 -40.34 -7.48 0.72
C PRO A 839 -41.79 -7.44 1.22
N ALA A 840 -42.71 -6.81 0.48
CA ALA A 840 -44.14 -6.89 0.77
C ALA A 840 -44.72 -8.32 0.67
N ASN A 841 -43.99 -9.24 0.06
CA ASN A 841 -44.38 -10.64 -0.10
C ASN A 841 -43.98 -11.53 1.09
N GLU A 842 -43.30 -11.01 2.12
CA GLU A 842 -42.79 -11.83 3.22
C GLU A 842 -43.91 -12.65 3.90
N ALA A 843 -45.10 -12.07 4.07
CA ALA A 843 -46.24 -12.79 4.66
C ALA A 843 -46.63 -14.06 3.86
N ALA A 844 -46.51 -14.01 2.53
CA ALA A 844 -46.75 -15.16 1.66
C ALA A 844 -45.62 -16.20 1.80
N LEU A 845 -44.37 -15.76 1.92
CA LEU A 845 -43.24 -16.63 2.23
C LEU A 845 -43.40 -17.33 3.57
N LEU A 846 -43.73 -16.62 4.64
CA LEU A 846 -43.92 -17.21 5.97
C LEU A 846 -45.02 -18.29 5.95
N THR A 847 -46.09 -18.06 5.18
CA THR A 847 -47.14 -19.06 4.95
C THR A 847 -46.61 -20.29 4.21
N ALA A 848 -45.81 -20.09 3.16
CA ALA A 848 -45.21 -21.18 2.40
C ALA A 848 -44.20 -22.00 3.24
N LEU A 849 -43.39 -21.35 4.08
CA LEU A 849 -42.45 -22.01 4.99
C LEU A 849 -43.17 -22.84 6.06
N GLU A 850 -44.29 -22.34 6.60
CA GLU A 850 -45.08 -23.12 7.55
C GLU A 850 -45.76 -24.33 6.87
N ASN A 851 -46.25 -24.18 5.64
CA ASN A 851 -46.80 -25.29 4.85
C ASN A 851 -45.74 -26.35 4.55
N LEU A 852 -44.50 -25.96 4.22
CA LEU A 852 -43.37 -26.88 4.07
C LEU A 852 -43.10 -27.64 5.38
N ARG A 853 -43.03 -26.92 6.51
CA ARG A 853 -42.77 -27.52 7.83
C ARG A 853 -43.85 -28.51 8.27
N LEU A 854 -45.09 -28.29 7.86
CA LEU A 854 -46.26 -29.11 8.20
C LEU A 854 -46.64 -30.14 7.13
N ASP A 855 -45.85 -30.24 6.04
CA ASP A 855 -46.15 -31.14 4.93
C ASP A 855 -46.26 -32.60 5.42
N PRO A 856 -47.35 -33.32 5.12
CA PRO A 856 -47.52 -34.71 5.53
C PRO A 856 -46.36 -35.64 5.15
N ALA A 857 -45.69 -35.40 4.02
CA ALA A 857 -44.54 -36.20 3.58
C ALA A 857 -43.26 -35.92 4.39
N LEU A 858 -43.25 -34.84 5.19
CA LEU A 858 -42.10 -34.37 5.94
C LEU A 858 -42.25 -34.43 7.46
N GLN A 859 -43.43 -34.81 7.98
CA GLN A 859 -43.75 -34.77 9.43
C GLN A 859 -42.77 -35.55 10.32
N GLN A 860 -42.06 -36.54 9.78
CA GLN A 860 -41.10 -37.34 10.53
C GLN A 860 -39.71 -36.67 10.69
N TYR A 861 -39.45 -35.58 9.97
CA TYR A 861 -38.14 -34.92 9.97
C TYR A 861 -38.17 -33.64 10.83
N PRO A 862 -37.11 -33.39 11.63
CA PRO A 862 -36.90 -32.07 12.23
C PRO A 862 -36.62 -31.04 11.13
N ILE A 863 -37.40 -29.95 11.13
CA ILE A 863 -37.30 -28.89 10.11
C ILE A 863 -37.21 -27.53 10.78
N SER A 864 -36.13 -26.81 10.50
CA SER A 864 -36.05 -25.37 10.79
C SER A 864 -36.18 -24.56 9.52
N VAL A 865 -36.86 -23.41 9.60
CA VAL A 865 -37.05 -22.49 8.48
C VAL A 865 -36.68 -21.06 8.87
N SER A 866 -36.25 -20.27 7.88
CA SER A 866 -35.85 -18.88 8.06
C SER A 866 -36.28 -18.02 6.87
N ALA A 867 -36.66 -16.77 7.14
CA ALA A 867 -36.87 -15.71 6.16
C ALA A 867 -35.87 -14.55 6.42
N TYR A 868 -35.60 -13.74 5.40
CA TYR A 868 -34.52 -12.77 5.40
C TYR A 868 -34.88 -11.50 4.62
N ASP A 869 -34.35 -10.37 5.08
CA ASP A 869 -34.12 -9.20 4.26
C ASP A 869 -32.68 -9.31 3.71
N PRO A 870 -32.48 -9.52 2.38
CA PRO A 870 -31.15 -9.65 1.79
C PRO A 870 -30.22 -8.48 2.14
N LEU A 871 -28.96 -8.77 2.45
CA LEU A 871 -27.93 -7.84 2.95
C LEU A 871 -28.24 -7.11 4.28
N VAL A 872 -29.37 -7.38 4.93
CA VAL A 872 -29.71 -6.84 6.26
C VAL A 872 -29.64 -7.95 7.31
N GLY A 873 -30.38 -9.04 7.12
CA GLY A 873 -30.35 -10.19 8.03
C GLY A 873 -31.63 -11.01 8.05
N VAL A 874 -31.67 -11.98 8.95
CA VAL A 874 -32.84 -12.84 9.20
C VAL A 874 -34.00 -12.00 9.74
N THR A 875 -35.21 -12.14 9.21
CA THR A 875 -36.43 -11.47 9.69
C THR A 875 -37.28 -12.38 10.55
N HIS A 876 -37.32 -13.68 10.24
CA HIS A 876 -38.09 -14.69 10.96
C HIS A 876 -37.36 -16.02 11.02
N THR A 877 -37.51 -16.74 12.13
CA THR A 877 -37.10 -18.14 12.26
C THR A 877 -38.19 -18.98 12.89
N VAL A 878 -38.23 -20.25 12.51
CA VAL A 878 -38.93 -21.30 13.24
C VAL A 878 -37.95 -22.45 13.44
N SER A 879 -37.60 -22.73 14.69
CA SER A 879 -36.72 -23.86 15.03
C SER A 879 -37.43 -25.20 14.84
N SER A 880 -36.68 -26.30 14.84
CA SER A 880 -37.20 -27.66 14.67
C SER A 880 -38.22 -28.09 15.73
N ASN A 881 -38.20 -27.48 16.92
CA ASN A 881 -39.20 -27.67 17.98
C ASN A 881 -40.38 -26.69 17.89
N GLY A 882 -40.48 -25.89 16.82
CA GLY A 882 -41.60 -24.99 16.55
C GLY A 882 -41.54 -23.62 17.22
N ILE A 883 -40.43 -23.23 17.86
CA ILE A 883 -40.29 -21.90 18.46
C ILE A 883 -40.13 -20.87 17.35
N LYS A 884 -41.05 -19.90 17.32
CA LYS A 884 -41.04 -18.79 16.35
C LYS A 884 -40.38 -17.55 16.95
N GLN A 885 -39.49 -16.93 16.18
CA GLN A 885 -38.88 -15.64 16.51
C GLN A 885 -38.98 -14.68 15.32
N SER A 886 -39.13 -13.39 15.61
CA SER A 886 -38.98 -12.32 14.62
C SER A 886 -37.90 -11.34 15.03
N TYR A 887 -37.27 -10.71 14.05
CA TYR A 887 -36.08 -9.88 14.21
C TYR A 887 -36.32 -8.53 13.51
N GLU A 888 -36.04 -7.44 14.22
CA GLU A 888 -36.22 -6.08 13.71
C GLU A 888 -34.87 -5.37 13.65
N TYR A 889 -34.63 -4.60 12.59
CA TYR A 889 -33.38 -3.89 12.36
C TYR A 889 -33.59 -2.37 12.34
N ASP A 890 -32.61 -1.61 12.82
CA ASP A 890 -32.61 -0.15 12.72
C ASP A 890 -32.29 0.33 11.29
N SER A 891 -32.39 1.63 11.02
CA SER A 891 -32.15 2.18 9.68
C SER A 891 -30.74 1.91 9.13
N SER A 892 -29.76 1.65 10.01
CA SER A 892 -28.38 1.30 9.65
C SER A 892 -28.18 -0.21 9.41
N GLY A 893 -29.26 -1.01 9.44
CA GLY A 893 -29.22 -2.46 9.19
C GLY A 893 -28.73 -3.29 10.38
N ARG A 894 -28.75 -2.74 11.61
CA ARG A 894 -28.28 -3.44 12.82
C ARG A 894 -29.46 -4.01 13.58
N LEU A 895 -29.30 -5.22 14.15
CA LEU A 895 -30.35 -5.91 14.88
C LEU A 895 -30.79 -5.11 16.11
N PHE A 896 -31.97 -4.53 16.06
CA PHE A 896 -32.54 -3.72 17.12
C PHE A 896 -33.33 -4.55 18.14
N ARG A 897 -34.17 -5.49 17.69
CA ARG A 897 -35.03 -6.30 18.57
C ARG A 897 -35.20 -7.74 18.09
N VAL A 898 -35.43 -8.64 19.04
CA VAL A 898 -35.89 -10.02 18.82
C VAL A 898 -37.15 -10.25 19.62
N LYS A 899 -38.20 -10.77 18.98
CA LYS A 899 -39.50 -11.05 19.61
C LYS A 899 -39.88 -12.52 19.48
N ASN A 900 -40.68 -13.01 20.42
CA ASN A 900 -41.29 -14.35 20.34
C ASN A 900 -42.58 -14.32 19.50
N ALA A 901 -43.21 -15.48 19.34
CA ALA A 901 -44.48 -15.64 18.63
C ALA A 901 -45.65 -14.78 19.14
N SER A 902 -45.65 -14.38 20.43
CA SER A 902 -46.67 -13.50 21.02
C SER A 902 -46.32 -12.01 20.92
N GLY A 903 -45.24 -11.66 20.23
CA GLY A 903 -44.77 -10.28 20.04
C GLY A 903 -44.02 -9.71 21.25
N GLN A 904 -43.74 -10.52 22.27
CA GLN A 904 -42.97 -10.10 23.44
C GLN A 904 -41.49 -10.01 23.09
N ILE A 905 -40.84 -8.93 23.54
CA ILE A 905 -39.41 -8.71 23.33
C ILE A 905 -38.62 -9.71 24.18
N ILE A 906 -37.82 -10.54 23.51
CA ILE A 906 -36.86 -11.45 24.14
C ILE A 906 -35.51 -10.75 24.32
N LYS A 907 -35.13 -9.91 23.35
CA LYS A 907 -33.87 -9.18 23.33
C LYS A 907 -34.05 -7.83 22.65
N GLU A 908 -33.41 -6.80 23.20
CA GLU A 908 -33.33 -5.47 22.61
C GLU A 908 -31.86 -5.00 22.68
N ASN A 909 -31.37 -4.40 21.60
CA ASN A 909 -30.03 -3.84 21.52
C ASN A 909 -30.11 -2.32 21.36
N GLN A 910 -29.25 -1.60 22.09
CA GLN A 910 -29.04 -0.17 21.89
C GLN A 910 -27.61 0.06 21.42
N TYR A 911 -27.47 0.78 20.32
CA TYR A 911 -26.17 1.07 19.71
C TYR A 911 -25.77 2.51 20.00
N ASN A 912 -24.78 2.66 20.89
CA ASN A 912 -24.19 3.94 21.21
C ASN A 912 -22.72 3.94 20.76
N TYR A 913 -22.26 5.06 20.21
CA TYR A 913 -20.82 5.27 20.05
C TYR A 913 -20.22 5.40 21.44
N LYS A 914 -19.19 4.62 21.73
CA LYS A 914 -18.38 4.84 22.93
C LYS A 914 -17.64 6.17 22.71
N PRO A 915 -17.84 7.18 23.58
CA PRO A 915 -17.19 8.49 23.45
C PRO A 915 -15.67 8.40 23.58
#